data_AF-A0A975XX76-F1
#
_entry.id   AF-A0A975XX76-F1
#
_cell.length_a   1.000
_cell.length_b   1.000
_cell.length_c   1.000
_cell.angle_alpha   90.00
_cell.angle_beta   90.00
_cell.angle_gamma   90.00
#
_symmetry.space_group_name_H-M   'P 1'
#
loop_
_entity.id
_entity.type
_entity.pdbx_description
1 polymer ?
#
loop_
_entity_poly.entity_id
_entity_poly.type
_entity_poly.pdbx_seq_one_letter_code
_entity_poly.pdbx_strand_id
1 'polypeptide(L)'
;MRPALAGAAALCLLLTTLPMQANAQSPRLINVALGKTPTTNATLLHGDGDSTQPQVAILNPAAATDGDTRYVPDDANVTKVLAGKESGRPDDDNGYGTWKDVYLQYDLGRARDIARIRLFRNGYPAAGSTFKNVKVEVSDTEDFASSTVLSDTADHRETRETQYRPQVVEPQGGPVKARYVRIWQKGHFIENFNGAWSGYSNGVGFREIEVLATAESGEETPQDEQPRNLALGRTPYVYGLEPTNIAAISDGRLDGDPAVHNSLGERWLQFEYRNSYSLTKVVLALEPGTYRSITVDARPQASSTTGRVIYSARDIAVGEPPIEIPLTDEGVQASAIRFTVERDSSSPTRYREIEIWGTGASYDESAPEYTPPASEYNTLVWSDEFDTDAVDESKWNIIQGMANHGAIYNRGAVGIVKRAGESYLSIASRNHGTTKSLVDAVGWDRYGDQQLGDNVTWSSGRVESKNKFSFENGRMAVRAKPNDSRGIWPAIWMLAQDETGHDEIDVLEYLGQNPWGAWTTNHYGILGLNKASHGQENFSPIAWSQEFHVFEVEWSPERITWYIDGKRVLSSEKGKHLDGMHSRPMFPILETQVNGGWVGNVDPAEQETKQSSEFLVDWVRVYQKEDQPKVRFDDLEEDGGTTGYAMRPVSRTDGLRTLSTGSLQYEDKNHFFYGGQPRYETSRLAVADDATGEQALVYEVPAVKDVHLTTYYQTLRDGNDTVPGPWGEVLPHGHSIREVADGALDFTLMRSTDGTNWRPVAMTTVENFVEPHPAYARATFDARGLPEDTRFIKIVFPKFPKRDQQGEQEQNDVANPLVESVSPVDVQLAKVTVLQRAVAEPAPPTPPAPPTPTPPDTEQPTPPTPTPPSPVPPTPTPSERGRPVPPAQPTSGKGLNLAKTGGPIALTVGAAIALTVAGTVLRRRTSR
;
A
#
# COMPACT_ATOMS: atom_id res chain seq x y z
N MET A 1 -25.93 -74.42 -60.05
CA MET A 1 -26.00 -75.90 -60.15
C MET A 1 -24.64 -76.49 -59.74
N ARG A 2 -24.54 -77.83 -59.60
CA ARG A 2 -23.35 -78.64 -59.20
C ARG A 2 -22.07 -78.34 -60.01
N PRO A 3 -20.87 -78.86 -59.64
CA PRO A 3 -20.46 -79.67 -58.46
C PRO A 3 -19.24 -79.06 -57.69
N ALA A 4 -18.61 -79.63 -56.65
CA ALA A 4 -19.03 -80.51 -55.52
C ALA A 4 -17.85 -80.72 -54.53
N LEU A 5 -18.15 -81.29 -53.35
CA LEU A 5 -17.23 -81.98 -52.41
C LEU A 5 -16.23 -81.14 -51.59
N ALA A 6 -15.67 -81.79 -50.56
CA ALA A 6 -14.91 -81.20 -49.45
C ALA A 6 -13.70 -82.07 -49.08
N GLY A 7 -12.76 -81.51 -48.32
CA GLY A 7 -11.55 -82.16 -47.79
C GLY A 7 -10.73 -81.19 -46.94
N ALA A 8 -9.89 -81.69 -46.04
CA ALA A 8 -9.24 -80.87 -45.01
C ALA A 8 -7.72 -81.12 -44.86
N ALA A 9 -7.10 -80.24 -44.06
CA ALA A 9 -5.84 -80.38 -43.31
C ALA A 9 -4.48 -80.04 -43.98
N ALA A 10 -3.85 -79.01 -43.38
CA ALA A 10 -2.42 -78.93 -42.99
C ALA A 10 -1.34 -78.81 -44.11
N LEU A 11 -0.12 -78.29 -43.89
CA LEU A 11 0.53 -77.67 -42.71
C LEU A 11 1.66 -76.69 -43.15
N CYS A 12 2.05 -75.76 -42.27
CA CYS A 12 3.34 -75.02 -42.24
C CYS A 12 3.70 -74.05 -43.40
N LEU A 13 4.65 -73.12 -43.22
CA LEU A 13 4.91 -72.18 -42.11
C LEU A 13 5.96 -71.15 -42.60
N LEU A 14 5.65 -69.85 -42.63
CA LEU A 14 6.58 -68.70 -42.55
C LEU A 14 5.86 -67.41 -42.98
N LEU A 15 5.68 -66.47 -42.05
CA LEU A 15 5.37 -65.07 -42.34
C LEU A 15 5.91 -64.20 -41.20
N THR A 16 6.70 -63.18 -41.53
CA THR A 16 7.36 -62.30 -40.56
C THR A 16 6.42 -61.21 -40.06
N THR A 17 6.53 -60.87 -38.77
CA THR A 17 5.67 -59.90 -38.08
C THR A 17 5.93 -58.46 -38.51
N LEU A 18 4.86 -57.72 -38.82
CA LEU A 18 4.83 -56.26 -38.76
C LEU A 18 4.32 -55.82 -37.37
N PRO A 19 4.95 -54.84 -36.70
CA PRO A 19 4.42 -54.28 -35.46
C PRO A 19 3.24 -53.33 -35.74
N MET A 20 2.30 -53.25 -34.79
CA MET A 20 1.24 -52.24 -34.82
C MET A 20 1.82 -50.84 -34.60
N GLN A 21 1.32 -49.84 -35.33
CA GLN A 21 1.54 -48.44 -34.96
C GLN A 21 0.72 -48.12 -33.70
N ALA A 22 1.36 -47.49 -32.72
CA ALA A 22 0.67 -46.92 -31.57
C ALA A 22 0.01 -45.59 -31.97
N ASN A 23 -1.21 -45.35 -31.51
CA ASN A 23 -1.82 -44.01 -31.57
C ASN A 23 -1.04 -43.08 -30.63
N ALA A 24 -0.30 -42.13 -31.19
CA ALA A 24 0.15 -40.98 -30.42
C ALA A 24 -1.06 -40.07 -30.15
N GLN A 25 -1.40 -39.85 -28.88
CA GLN A 25 -2.35 -38.80 -28.51
C GLN A 25 -1.70 -37.43 -28.78
N SER A 26 -2.46 -36.48 -29.31
CA SER A 26 -2.01 -35.09 -29.44
C SER A 26 -1.68 -34.51 -28.05
N PRO A 27 -0.62 -33.69 -27.92
CA PRO A 27 -0.28 -33.06 -26.64
C PRO A 27 -1.45 -32.21 -26.10
N ARG A 28 -1.77 -32.39 -24.82
CA ARG A 28 -2.82 -31.64 -24.10
C ARG A 28 -2.31 -30.21 -23.81
N LEU A 29 -3.11 -29.21 -24.14
CA LEU A 29 -2.80 -27.80 -23.90
C LEU A 29 -3.52 -27.27 -22.66
N ILE A 30 -2.90 -26.31 -21.97
CA ILE A 30 -3.44 -25.61 -20.79
C ILE A 30 -3.22 -24.09 -20.91
N ASN A 31 -4.12 -23.28 -20.36
CA ASN A 31 -3.95 -21.82 -20.31
C ASN A 31 -2.93 -21.47 -19.21
N VAL A 32 -1.76 -20.97 -19.60
CA VAL A 32 -0.67 -20.59 -18.68
C VAL A 32 -0.64 -19.09 -18.36
N ALA A 33 -1.57 -18.32 -18.93
CA ALA A 33 -1.76 -16.90 -18.62
C ALA A 33 -2.77 -16.63 -17.49
N LEU A 34 -3.50 -17.65 -17.02
CA LEU A 34 -4.52 -17.49 -15.98
C LEU A 34 -3.94 -16.82 -14.71
N GLY A 35 -4.60 -15.77 -14.23
CA GLY A 35 -4.19 -15.00 -13.05
C GLY A 35 -2.88 -14.23 -13.18
N LYS A 36 -2.46 -13.85 -14.40
CA LYS A 36 -1.24 -13.05 -14.64
C LYS A 36 -1.60 -11.59 -14.89
N THR A 37 -1.11 -10.68 -14.06
CA THR A 37 -1.20 -9.24 -14.36
C THR A 37 -0.21 -8.84 -15.48
N PRO A 38 -0.59 -7.94 -16.40
CA PRO A 38 0.31 -7.42 -17.42
C PRO A 38 1.13 -6.21 -16.96
N THR A 39 2.19 -5.92 -17.69
CA THR A 39 2.89 -4.63 -17.72
C THR A 39 2.65 -3.93 -19.06
N THR A 40 2.89 -2.61 -19.13
CA THR A 40 2.67 -1.80 -20.35
C THR A 40 3.78 -0.77 -20.57
N ASN A 41 3.85 -0.23 -21.79
CA ASN A 41 4.59 0.99 -22.16
C ASN A 41 3.68 2.22 -22.33
N ALA A 42 2.38 2.12 -22.02
CA ALA A 42 1.45 3.26 -22.10
C ALA A 42 1.88 4.37 -21.12
N THR A 43 1.97 5.61 -21.62
CA THR A 43 2.38 6.80 -20.84
C THR A 43 1.20 7.71 -20.50
N LEU A 44 -0.03 7.24 -20.70
CA LEU A 44 -1.26 7.93 -20.33
C LEU A 44 -1.95 7.12 -19.25
N LEU A 45 -2.37 7.80 -18.19
CA LEU A 45 -2.94 7.19 -17.00
C LEU A 45 -4.46 7.37 -16.97
N HIS A 46 -5.14 6.46 -16.28
CA HIS A 46 -6.55 6.56 -15.92
C HIS A 46 -6.69 7.25 -14.55
N GLY A 47 -7.68 8.15 -14.43
CA GLY A 47 -8.02 8.86 -13.19
C GLY A 47 -8.82 10.14 -13.46
N ASP A 48 -9.52 10.67 -12.46
CA ASP A 48 -10.44 11.81 -12.58
C ASP A 48 -9.73 13.19 -12.62
N GLY A 49 -8.40 13.20 -12.77
CA GLY A 49 -7.57 14.41 -12.79
C GLY A 49 -7.19 14.96 -11.41
N ASP A 50 -7.70 14.38 -10.32
CA ASP A 50 -7.20 14.64 -8.98
C ASP A 50 -5.78 14.07 -8.82
N SER A 51 -4.84 14.98 -8.57
CA SER A 51 -3.44 14.68 -8.23
C SER A 51 -3.24 13.85 -6.97
N THR A 52 -4.18 13.84 -6.01
CA THR A 52 -4.06 13.07 -4.76
C THR A 52 -4.38 11.59 -4.93
N GLN A 53 -5.14 11.23 -5.96
CA GLN A 53 -5.57 9.84 -6.16
C GLN A 53 -4.56 9.10 -7.06
N PRO A 54 -4.20 7.85 -6.75
CA PRO A 54 -3.27 7.09 -7.58
C PRO A 54 -3.78 6.90 -9.01
N GLN A 55 -2.96 7.29 -9.99
CA GLN A 55 -3.31 7.20 -11.42
C GLN A 55 -2.62 6.00 -12.06
N VAL A 56 -3.40 5.14 -12.73
CA VAL A 56 -2.95 3.82 -13.21
C VAL A 56 -2.73 3.79 -14.73
N ALA A 57 -1.65 3.17 -15.20
CA ALA A 57 -1.40 2.99 -16.63
C ALA A 57 -2.25 1.87 -17.27
N ILE A 58 -2.75 0.95 -16.45
CA ILE A 58 -3.60 -0.19 -16.86
C ILE A 58 -4.85 -0.21 -15.98
N LEU A 59 -6.02 -0.06 -16.60
CA LEU A 59 -7.31 -0.26 -15.94
C LEU A 59 -7.64 -1.77 -15.90
N ASN A 60 -8.18 -2.26 -14.79
CA ASN A 60 -8.59 -3.65 -14.57
C ASN A 60 -7.52 -4.70 -14.96
N PRO A 61 -6.28 -4.65 -14.44
CA PRO A 61 -5.16 -5.44 -14.93
C PRO A 61 -5.36 -6.96 -14.88
N ALA A 62 -6.18 -7.48 -13.97
CA ALA A 62 -6.41 -8.93 -13.83
C ALA A 62 -7.46 -9.51 -14.81
N ALA A 63 -8.37 -8.69 -15.34
CA ALA A 63 -9.58 -9.16 -16.04
C ALA A 63 -9.28 -10.00 -17.28
N ALA A 64 -8.34 -9.57 -18.14
CA ALA A 64 -7.96 -10.30 -19.35
C ALA A 64 -7.15 -11.59 -19.10
N THR A 65 -7.17 -12.12 -17.88
CA THR A 65 -6.60 -13.42 -17.51
C THR A 65 -7.45 -14.17 -16.48
N ASP A 66 -8.73 -13.83 -16.34
CA ASP A 66 -9.63 -14.54 -15.43
C ASP A 66 -10.24 -15.82 -16.08
N GLY A 67 -10.13 -15.96 -17.41
CA GLY A 67 -10.69 -17.08 -18.15
C GLY A 67 -12.14 -16.90 -18.60
N ASP A 68 -12.78 -15.77 -18.25
CA ASP A 68 -14.15 -15.47 -18.65
C ASP A 68 -14.22 -14.92 -20.09
N THR A 69 -14.20 -15.84 -21.05
CA THR A 69 -14.36 -15.52 -22.47
C THR A 69 -15.72 -14.90 -22.85
N ARG A 70 -16.68 -14.74 -21.92
CA ARG A 70 -17.98 -14.10 -22.18
C ARG A 70 -17.83 -12.63 -22.60
N TYR A 71 -18.90 -12.06 -23.14
CA TYR A 71 -18.99 -10.63 -23.42
C TYR A 71 -20.08 -10.02 -22.52
N VAL A 72 -19.74 -8.92 -21.85
CA VAL A 72 -20.63 -8.09 -21.04
C VAL A 72 -20.61 -6.68 -21.67
N PRO A 73 -21.75 -5.99 -21.83
CA PRO A 73 -21.82 -4.71 -22.55
C PRO A 73 -21.38 -3.50 -21.69
N ASP A 74 -20.25 -3.63 -21.00
CA ASP A 74 -19.56 -2.58 -20.25
C ASP A 74 -18.03 -2.81 -20.30
N ASP A 75 -17.26 -1.93 -19.66
CA ASP A 75 -15.78 -2.02 -19.58
C ASP A 75 -15.30 -2.62 -18.23
N ALA A 76 -16.19 -3.12 -17.36
CA ALA A 76 -15.82 -3.56 -16.00
C ALA A 76 -14.93 -4.81 -16.00
N ASN A 77 -15.18 -5.74 -16.93
CA ASN A 77 -14.37 -6.95 -17.13
C ASN A 77 -13.37 -6.77 -18.30
N VAL A 78 -12.77 -5.58 -18.46
CA VAL A 78 -11.87 -5.28 -19.58
C VAL A 78 -10.55 -4.68 -19.09
N THR A 79 -9.46 -5.42 -19.24
CA THR A 79 -8.10 -4.87 -19.06
C THR A 79 -7.81 -3.90 -20.19
N LYS A 80 -7.53 -2.65 -19.85
CA LYS A 80 -7.51 -1.54 -20.81
C LYS A 80 -6.31 -0.61 -20.61
N VAL A 81 -5.68 -0.21 -21.72
CA VAL A 81 -4.64 0.82 -21.78
C VAL A 81 -4.94 1.84 -22.88
N LEU A 82 -4.34 3.03 -22.82
CA LEU A 82 -4.61 4.15 -23.74
C LEU A 82 -3.45 4.38 -24.71
N ALA A 83 -3.70 4.22 -26.02
CA ALA A 83 -2.69 4.39 -27.07
C ALA A 83 -2.28 5.86 -27.35
N GLY A 84 -3.09 6.82 -26.92
CA GLY A 84 -2.87 8.24 -27.13
C GLY A 84 -4.06 9.09 -26.66
N LYS A 85 -3.95 10.42 -26.76
CA LYS A 85 -5.00 11.33 -26.30
C LYS A 85 -6.04 11.54 -27.40
N GLU A 86 -7.31 11.35 -27.08
CA GLU A 86 -8.42 11.66 -27.98
C GLU A 86 -8.60 13.19 -28.10
N SER A 87 -8.85 13.68 -29.31
CA SER A 87 -9.06 15.12 -29.57
C SER A 87 -10.49 15.58 -29.26
N GLY A 88 -11.44 14.64 -29.20
CA GLY A 88 -12.87 14.92 -29.16
C GLY A 88 -13.45 15.40 -30.51
N ARG A 89 -12.68 15.30 -31.60
CA ARG A 89 -13.02 15.83 -32.93
C ARG A 89 -13.14 14.73 -33.99
N PRO A 90 -14.35 14.47 -34.51
CA PRO A 90 -14.53 13.53 -35.63
C PRO A 90 -13.84 13.99 -36.93
N ASP A 91 -13.50 15.27 -37.06
CA ASP A 91 -12.85 15.88 -38.23
C ASP A 91 -11.31 15.73 -38.28
N ASP A 92 -10.66 15.20 -37.24
CA ASP A 92 -9.21 14.94 -37.19
C ASP A 92 -8.83 13.48 -36.85
N ASP A 93 -9.72 12.53 -37.20
CA ASP A 93 -9.62 11.10 -36.84
C ASP A 93 -9.53 10.88 -35.30
N ASN A 94 -10.16 11.75 -34.51
CA ASN A 94 -10.07 11.81 -33.05
C ASN A 94 -8.61 11.95 -32.53
N GLY A 95 -7.70 12.45 -33.36
CA GLY A 95 -6.26 12.54 -33.06
C GLY A 95 -5.44 11.28 -33.32
N TYR A 96 -6.02 10.21 -33.91
CA TYR A 96 -5.39 8.88 -34.13
C TYR A 96 -3.98 8.92 -34.76
N GLY A 97 -3.70 9.90 -35.63
CA GLY A 97 -2.38 10.09 -36.24
C GLY A 97 -1.25 10.29 -35.21
N THR A 98 -1.55 10.85 -34.03
CA THR A 98 -0.57 11.17 -32.97
C THR A 98 -0.30 10.03 -31.99
N TRP A 99 -1.15 9.00 -31.97
CA TRP A 99 -1.07 7.91 -31.01
C TRP A 99 0.15 7.00 -31.26
N LYS A 100 0.53 6.19 -30.28
CA LYS A 100 1.65 5.23 -30.37
C LYS A 100 1.15 3.80 -30.22
N ASP A 101 1.95 2.84 -30.68
CA ASP A 101 1.70 1.42 -30.41
C ASP A 101 2.01 1.14 -28.93
N VAL A 102 1.02 0.63 -28.20
CA VAL A 102 1.13 0.24 -26.78
C VAL A 102 0.93 -1.27 -26.62
N TYR A 103 1.53 -1.86 -25.60
CA TYR A 103 1.43 -3.30 -25.33
C TYR A 103 0.82 -3.65 -23.99
N LEU A 104 0.31 -4.89 -23.90
CA LEU A 104 0.25 -5.66 -22.66
C LEU A 104 1.32 -6.76 -22.74
N GLN A 105 2.09 -6.92 -21.66
CA GLN A 105 3.15 -7.92 -21.54
C GLN A 105 2.96 -8.76 -20.27
N TYR A 106 2.91 -10.08 -20.43
CA TYR A 106 2.69 -11.06 -19.39
C TYR A 106 3.94 -11.92 -19.15
N ASP A 107 4.23 -12.21 -17.88
CA ASP A 107 5.22 -13.22 -17.46
C ASP A 107 4.51 -14.52 -17.07
N LEU A 108 4.81 -15.62 -17.76
CA LEU A 108 4.23 -16.94 -17.46
C LEU A 108 4.88 -17.60 -16.23
N GLY A 109 5.93 -16.99 -15.66
CA GLY A 109 6.70 -17.43 -14.49
C GLY A 109 7.85 -18.38 -14.83
N ARG A 110 7.67 -19.22 -15.86
CA ARG A 110 8.69 -20.13 -16.43
C ARG A 110 8.49 -20.26 -17.94
N ALA A 111 9.52 -20.66 -18.67
CA ALA A 111 9.42 -20.87 -20.12
C ALA A 111 8.51 -22.07 -20.44
N ARG A 112 7.51 -21.87 -21.30
CA ARG A 112 6.50 -22.88 -21.70
C ARG A 112 6.53 -23.08 -23.22
N ASP A 113 6.19 -24.27 -23.69
CA ASP A 113 6.06 -24.57 -25.12
C ASP A 113 4.69 -24.10 -25.64
N ILE A 114 4.60 -22.80 -25.98
CA ILE A 114 3.38 -22.10 -26.40
C ILE A 114 2.94 -22.59 -27.77
N ALA A 115 1.75 -23.15 -27.88
CA ALA A 115 1.18 -23.69 -29.12
C ALA A 115 0.15 -22.78 -29.78
N ARG A 116 -0.59 -21.97 -29.00
CA ARG A 116 -1.63 -21.06 -29.48
C ARG A 116 -1.87 -19.93 -28.50
N ILE A 117 -2.20 -18.74 -28.99
CA ILE A 117 -2.73 -17.62 -28.19
C ILE A 117 -4.13 -17.27 -28.72
N ARG A 118 -5.08 -17.00 -27.82
CA ARG A 118 -6.44 -16.53 -28.15
C ARG A 118 -6.69 -15.17 -27.52
N LEU A 119 -6.93 -14.15 -28.33
CA LEU A 119 -7.17 -12.78 -27.88
C LEU A 119 -8.66 -12.42 -27.98
N PHE A 120 -9.33 -12.28 -26.83
CA PHE A 120 -10.72 -11.82 -26.75
C PHE A 120 -10.72 -10.34 -26.39
N ARG A 121 -11.21 -9.49 -27.30
CA ARG A 121 -11.29 -8.04 -27.10
C ARG A 121 -12.69 -7.59 -26.67
N ASN A 122 -12.82 -6.37 -26.16
CA ASN A 122 -14.15 -5.79 -26.00
C ASN A 122 -14.80 -5.49 -27.37
N GLY A 123 -16.13 -5.46 -27.43
CA GLY A 123 -16.92 -5.25 -28.64
C GLY A 123 -18.17 -4.40 -28.38
N TYR A 124 -19.04 -4.27 -29.38
CA TYR A 124 -20.19 -3.36 -29.34
C TYR A 124 -21.44 -4.00 -29.97
N PRO A 125 -22.64 -3.98 -29.35
CA PRO A 125 -23.78 -4.78 -29.82
C PRO A 125 -24.33 -4.44 -31.21
N ALA A 126 -23.92 -3.30 -31.77
CA ALA A 126 -24.37 -2.79 -33.07
C ALA A 126 -23.23 -2.28 -33.98
N ALA A 127 -21.96 -2.48 -33.61
CA ALA A 127 -20.80 -1.97 -34.34
C ALA A 127 -19.62 -2.94 -34.27
N GLY A 128 -18.77 -3.00 -35.29
CA GLY A 128 -17.59 -3.86 -35.32
C GLY A 128 -16.29 -3.06 -35.23
N SER A 129 -15.26 -3.65 -34.63
CA SER A 129 -13.95 -3.00 -34.45
C SER A 129 -12.92 -3.45 -35.47
N THR A 130 -12.10 -2.49 -35.93
CA THR A 130 -10.83 -2.72 -36.64
C THR A 130 -9.69 -2.33 -35.71
N PHE A 131 -9.12 -3.32 -35.03
CA PHE A 131 -8.00 -3.16 -34.10
C PHE A 131 -6.71 -2.90 -34.87
N LYS A 132 -6.00 -1.83 -34.52
CA LYS A 132 -4.91 -1.27 -35.33
C LYS A 132 -3.54 -1.76 -34.88
N ASN A 133 -2.64 -2.04 -35.83
CA ASN A 133 -1.25 -2.47 -35.57
C ASN A 133 -1.13 -3.63 -34.56
N VAL A 134 -1.94 -4.67 -34.69
CA VAL A 134 -1.85 -5.86 -33.82
C VAL A 134 -0.57 -6.62 -34.15
N LYS A 135 0.35 -6.72 -33.17
CA LYS A 135 1.54 -7.59 -33.23
C LYS A 135 1.52 -8.50 -32.00
N VAL A 136 1.88 -9.77 -32.15
CA VAL A 136 2.08 -10.70 -31.03
C VAL A 136 3.48 -11.31 -31.11
N GLU A 137 4.23 -11.24 -30.03
CA GLU A 137 5.57 -11.81 -29.93
C GLU A 137 5.82 -12.44 -28.55
N VAL A 138 6.81 -13.31 -28.47
CA VAL A 138 7.19 -14.04 -27.25
C VAL A 138 8.71 -14.03 -27.05
N SER A 139 9.17 -14.18 -25.81
CA SER A 139 10.59 -14.06 -25.43
C SER A 139 10.92 -14.90 -24.19
N ASP A 140 12.19 -15.27 -24.01
CA ASP A 140 12.70 -15.81 -22.74
C ASP A 140 13.19 -14.71 -21.77
N THR A 141 13.37 -13.47 -22.25
CA THR A 141 13.78 -12.30 -21.46
C THR A 141 12.69 -11.23 -21.41
N GLU A 142 12.57 -10.53 -20.27
CA GLU A 142 11.54 -9.52 -19.99
C GLU A 142 11.64 -8.28 -20.91
N ASP A 143 12.84 -7.92 -21.35
CA ASP A 143 13.09 -6.80 -22.27
C ASP A 143 12.64 -7.10 -23.71
N PHE A 144 12.58 -8.38 -24.09
CA PHE A 144 12.44 -8.89 -25.45
C PHE A 144 13.61 -8.49 -26.36
N ALA A 145 14.84 -8.46 -25.82
CA ALA A 145 16.06 -8.25 -26.61
C ALA A 145 16.27 -9.33 -27.70
N SER A 146 15.65 -10.51 -27.55
CA SER A 146 15.58 -11.56 -28.57
C SER A 146 14.19 -12.21 -28.57
N SER A 147 13.24 -11.65 -29.33
CA SER A 147 11.87 -12.17 -29.44
C SER A 147 11.62 -13.03 -30.67
N THR A 148 10.63 -13.92 -30.58
CA THR A 148 9.99 -14.60 -31.71
C THR A 148 8.64 -13.96 -31.98
N VAL A 149 8.46 -13.40 -33.18
CA VAL A 149 7.17 -12.83 -33.62
C VAL A 149 6.24 -13.97 -34.05
N LEU A 150 5.04 -14.03 -33.44
CA LEU A 150 4.00 -15.03 -33.74
C LEU A 150 2.92 -14.47 -34.68
N SER A 151 2.70 -13.15 -34.63
CA SER A 151 1.89 -12.39 -35.59
C SER A 151 2.58 -11.06 -35.88
N ASP A 152 2.90 -10.82 -37.15
CA ASP A 152 3.39 -9.52 -37.63
C ASP A 152 2.36 -8.41 -37.39
N THR A 153 2.84 -7.17 -37.35
CA THR A 153 2.03 -5.96 -37.13
C THR A 153 0.99 -5.76 -38.25
N ALA A 154 -0.28 -6.08 -37.97
CA ALA A 154 -1.37 -6.00 -38.94
C ALA A 154 -2.70 -5.54 -38.31
N ASP A 155 -3.61 -5.02 -39.13
CA ASP A 155 -4.98 -4.71 -38.70
C ASP A 155 -5.81 -6.00 -38.51
N HIS A 156 -6.56 -6.09 -37.42
CA HIS A 156 -7.54 -7.17 -37.20
C HIS A 156 -8.97 -6.60 -37.20
N ARG A 157 -9.79 -6.98 -38.19
CA ARG A 157 -11.14 -6.44 -38.39
C ARG A 157 -12.24 -7.48 -38.10
N GLU A 158 -13.18 -7.10 -37.24
CA GLU A 158 -14.41 -7.86 -36.99
C GLU A 158 -15.45 -7.70 -38.12
N THR A 159 -16.35 -8.68 -38.19
CA THR A 159 -17.58 -8.70 -38.99
C THR A 159 -18.75 -9.13 -38.10
N ARG A 160 -19.99 -9.04 -38.59
CA ARG A 160 -21.16 -9.54 -37.84
C ARG A 160 -21.06 -11.03 -37.47
N GLU A 161 -20.38 -11.84 -38.27
CA GLU A 161 -20.19 -13.26 -37.97
C GLU A 161 -19.03 -13.52 -37.00
N THR A 162 -17.99 -12.67 -37.01
CA THR A 162 -16.73 -12.88 -36.30
C THR A 162 -16.58 -12.08 -35.01
N GLN A 163 -17.46 -11.09 -34.78
CA GLN A 163 -17.47 -10.30 -33.54
C GLN A 163 -17.50 -11.19 -32.29
N TYR A 164 -16.80 -10.76 -31.24
CA TYR A 164 -16.62 -11.46 -29.95
C TYR A 164 -15.84 -12.78 -30.02
N ARG A 165 -15.59 -13.36 -31.20
CA ARG A 165 -14.71 -14.53 -31.33
C ARG A 165 -13.25 -14.12 -31.07
N PRO A 166 -12.41 -15.01 -30.52
CA PRO A 166 -11.01 -14.68 -30.32
C PRO A 166 -10.27 -14.54 -31.66
N GLN A 167 -9.36 -13.58 -31.73
CA GLN A 167 -8.26 -13.67 -32.69
C GLN A 167 -7.37 -14.83 -32.25
N VAL A 168 -7.23 -15.84 -33.12
CA VAL A 168 -6.33 -16.98 -32.87
C VAL A 168 -4.98 -16.70 -33.52
N VAL A 169 -3.91 -16.84 -32.74
CA VAL A 169 -2.51 -16.74 -33.20
C VAL A 169 -1.81 -18.05 -32.90
N GLU A 170 -1.12 -18.62 -33.89
CA GLU A 170 -0.40 -19.89 -33.79
C GLU A 170 1.02 -19.71 -34.35
N PRO A 171 2.08 -20.19 -33.68
CA PRO A 171 3.44 -20.04 -34.18
C PRO A 171 3.66 -20.81 -35.49
N GLN A 172 4.34 -20.17 -36.46
CA GLN A 172 4.71 -20.84 -37.71
C GLN A 172 5.84 -21.85 -37.45
N GLY A 173 5.54 -23.14 -37.60
CA GLY A 173 6.50 -24.24 -37.44
C GLY A 173 6.22 -25.20 -36.28
N GLY A 174 5.24 -24.89 -35.40
CA GLY A 174 4.93 -25.66 -34.20
C GLY A 174 5.23 -24.88 -32.91
N PRO A 175 5.02 -25.46 -31.71
CA PRO A 175 5.11 -24.72 -30.45
C PRO A 175 6.47 -24.03 -30.25
N VAL A 176 6.42 -22.80 -29.75
CA VAL A 176 7.61 -21.98 -29.45
C VAL A 176 7.80 -21.93 -27.94
N LYS A 177 9.01 -22.28 -27.47
CA LYS A 177 9.36 -22.14 -26.05
C LYS A 177 9.63 -20.69 -25.72
N ALA A 178 8.92 -20.15 -24.73
CA ALA A 178 9.10 -18.77 -24.25
C ALA A 178 8.53 -18.59 -22.83
N ARG A 179 9.08 -17.65 -22.05
CA ARG A 179 8.58 -17.25 -20.72
C ARG A 179 7.62 -16.07 -20.76
N TYR A 180 7.80 -15.14 -21.69
CA TYR A 180 7.05 -13.88 -21.77
C TYR A 180 6.23 -13.80 -23.05
N VAL A 181 5.08 -13.12 -22.97
CA VAL A 181 4.19 -12.83 -24.12
C VAL A 181 3.93 -11.33 -24.16
N ARG A 182 4.08 -10.69 -25.33
CA ARG A 182 3.81 -9.26 -25.55
C ARG A 182 2.87 -9.06 -26.73
N ILE A 183 1.79 -8.32 -26.50
CA ILE A 183 0.70 -8.07 -27.45
C ILE A 183 0.57 -6.56 -27.65
N TRP A 184 0.88 -6.07 -28.85
CA TRP A 184 0.83 -4.64 -29.20
C TRP A 184 -0.46 -4.27 -29.93
N GLN A 185 -0.89 -3.01 -29.81
CA GLN A 185 -1.98 -2.41 -30.58
C GLN A 185 -1.94 -0.86 -30.53
N LYS A 186 -2.52 -0.16 -31.51
CA LYS A 186 -2.58 1.32 -31.61
C LYS A 186 -3.97 1.92 -31.32
N GLY A 187 -4.75 1.29 -30.45
CA GLY A 187 -6.19 1.57 -30.32
C GLY A 187 -7.00 0.86 -31.42
N HIS A 188 -8.18 1.39 -31.78
CA HIS A 188 -9.03 0.79 -32.80
C HIS A 188 -10.00 1.77 -33.48
N PHE A 189 -10.49 1.39 -34.67
CA PHE A 189 -11.56 2.09 -35.40
C PHE A 189 -12.87 1.32 -35.29
N ILE A 190 -13.96 1.99 -34.90
CA ILE A 190 -15.29 1.41 -34.66
C ILE A 190 -16.22 1.80 -35.82
N GLU A 191 -16.98 0.86 -36.38
CA GLU A 191 -17.91 1.09 -37.49
C GLU A 191 -19.29 0.49 -37.20
N ASN A 192 -20.36 1.30 -37.25
CA ASN A 192 -21.72 0.82 -36.98
C ASN A 192 -22.23 -0.11 -38.09
N PHE A 193 -22.70 -1.30 -37.73
CA PHE A 193 -23.16 -2.28 -38.71
C PHE A 193 -24.45 -1.88 -39.46
N ASN A 194 -25.21 -0.90 -38.97
CA ASN A 194 -26.55 -0.53 -39.45
C ASN A 194 -26.71 0.99 -39.75
N GLY A 195 -25.65 1.79 -39.69
CA GLY A 195 -25.73 3.24 -39.84
C GLY A 195 -24.39 3.91 -40.12
N ALA A 196 -24.41 5.22 -40.40
CA ALA A 196 -23.23 5.96 -40.86
C ALA A 196 -22.27 6.43 -39.75
N TRP A 197 -22.45 5.99 -38.50
CA TRP A 197 -21.55 6.37 -37.40
C TRP A 197 -20.31 5.48 -37.38
N SER A 198 -19.14 6.13 -37.28
CA SER A 198 -17.85 5.49 -37.05
C SER A 198 -16.91 6.47 -36.33
N GLY A 199 -15.78 5.98 -35.82
CA GLY A 199 -14.76 6.79 -35.17
C GLY A 199 -13.61 5.96 -34.59
N TYR A 200 -12.51 6.63 -34.25
CA TYR A 200 -11.37 6.00 -33.55
C TYR A 200 -11.53 6.12 -32.04
N SER A 201 -11.18 5.05 -31.31
CA SER A 201 -10.96 5.10 -29.86
C SER A 201 -9.54 4.68 -29.49
N ASN A 202 -8.96 5.40 -28.53
CA ASN A 202 -7.61 5.17 -28.02
C ASN A 202 -7.49 3.87 -27.19
N GLY A 203 -8.61 3.28 -26.79
CA GLY A 203 -8.65 2.10 -25.94
C GLY A 203 -8.09 0.86 -26.63
N VAL A 204 -7.07 0.27 -26.02
CA VAL A 204 -6.62 -1.10 -26.27
C VAL A 204 -7.16 -1.95 -25.13
N GLY A 205 -8.27 -2.64 -25.38
CA GLY A 205 -9.04 -3.37 -24.36
C GLY A 205 -9.20 -4.85 -24.67
N PHE A 206 -8.81 -5.69 -23.71
CA PHE A 206 -8.97 -7.15 -23.76
C PHE A 206 -9.86 -7.61 -22.60
N ARG A 207 -10.70 -8.61 -22.86
CA ARG A 207 -11.58 -9.23 -21.85
C ARG A 207 -11.10 -10.63 -21.42
N GLU A 208 -10.32 -11.31 -22.26
CA GLU A 208 -9.57 -12.53 -21.91
C GLU A 208 -8.41 -12.72 -22.90
N ILE A 209 -7.27 -13.25 -22.43
CA ILE A 209 -6.09 -13.62 -23.21
C ILE A 209 -5.63 -15.02 -22.76
N GLU A 210 -6.02 -16.04 -23.53
CA GLU A 210 -5.59 -17.42 -23.24
C GLU A 210 -4.26 -17.70 -23.96
N VAL A 211 -3.19 -17.96 -23.20
CA VAL A 211 -1.91 -18.47 -23.73
C VAL A 211 -1.89 -19.98 -23.53
N LEU A 212 -2.13 -20.73 -24.59
CA LEU A 212 -2.21 -22.19 -24.56
C LEU A 212 -0.84 -22.81 -24.82
N ALA A 213 -0.26 -23.43 -23.80
CA ALA A 213 1.00 -24.14 -23.89
C ALA A 213 0.84 -25.64 -23.61
N THR A 214 1.83 -26.42 -24.06
CA THR A 214 1.91 -27.87 -23.78
C THR A 214 2.17 -28.10 -22.29
N ALA A 215 1.44 -29.06 -21.70
CA ALA A 215 1.70 -29.50 -20.33
C ALA A 215 3.05 -30.25 -20.22
N GLU A 216 3.82 -30.00 -19.16
CA GLU A 216 5.14 -30.62 -18.96
C GLU A 216 5.05 -32.03 -18.37
N SER A 217 6.11 -32.84 -18.51
CA SER A 217 6.13 -34.20 -17.97
C SER A 217 6.20 -34.16 -16.44
N GLY A 218 5.20 -34.74 -15.77
CA GLY A 218 5.02 -34.63 -14.32
C GLY A 218 4.16 -33.44 -13.88
N GLU A 219 3.72 -32.58 -14.81
CA GLU A 219 2.61 -31.65 -14.57
C GLU A 219 1.31 -32.47 -14.64
N GLU A 220 0.73 -32.79 -13.48
CA GLU A 220 -0.46 -33.65 -13.41
C GLU A 220 -1.67 -32.95 -14.05
N THR A 221 -1.88 -33.20 -15.34
CA THR A 221 -3.17 -32.90 -15.97
C THR A 221 -4.22 -33.74 -15.25
N PRO A 222 -5.42 -33.20 -14.93
CA PRO A 222 -6.44 -33.96 -14.23
C PRO A 222 -6.69 -35.31 -14.90
N GLN A 223 -6.55 -36.38 -14.11
CA GLN A 223 -7.25 -37.63 -14.37
C GLN A 223 -8.76 -37.39 -14.29
N ASP A 224 -9.56 -38.43 -14.56
CA ASP A 224 -10.95 -38.48 -14.08
C ASP A 224 -10.96 -38.69 -12.54
N GLU A 225 -10.39 -37.71 -11.82
CA GLU A 225 -10.42 -37.63 -10.37
C GLU A 225 -11.87 -37.61 -9.87
N GLN A 226 -12.12 -38.30 -8.76
CA GLN A 226 -13.42 -38.19 -8.11
C GLN A 226 -13.56 -36.78 -7.52
N PRO A 227 -14.67 -36.06 -7.78
CA PRO A 227 -14.87 -34.73 -7.21
C PRO A 227 -14.69 -34.74 -5.68
N ARG A 228 -13.99 -33.73 -5.17
CA ARG A 228 -13.73 -33.57 -3.73
C ARG A 228 -14.54 -32.38 -3.20
N ASN A 229 -14.98 -32.42 -1.95
CA ASN A 229 -15.55 -31.23 -1.30
C ASN A 229 -14.43 -30.22 -1.00
N LEU A 230 -14.35 -29.18 -1.83
CA LEU A 230 -13.36 -28.10 -1.76
C LEU A 230 -13.52 -27.22 -0.51
N ALA A 231 -14.76 -27.08 -0.02
CA ALA A 231 -15.08 -26.28 1.15
C ALA A 231 -14.59 -26.91 2.46
N LEU A 232 -14.42 -28.24 2.50
CA LEU A 232 -14.18 -29.01 3.73
C LEU A 232 -12.97 -28.49 4.52
N GLY A 233 -13.21 -28.01 5.73
CA GLY A 233 -12.21 -27.44 6.64
C GLY A 233 -11.76 -26.01 6.33
N ARG A 234 -12.40 -25.32 5.36
CA ARG A 234 -12.08 -23.91 5.02
C ARG A 234 -13.03 -22.94 5.70
N THR A 235 -12.47 -21.94 6.36
CA THR A 235 -13.24 -20.72 6.69
C THR A 235 -13.46 -19.92 5.41
N PRO A 236 -14.71 -19.62 5.00
CA PRO A 236 -14.96 -18.71 3.90
C PRO A 236 -14.69 -17.26 4.31
N TYR A 237 -14.35 -16.43 3.33
CA TYR A 237 -14.31 -14.99 3.46
C TYR A 237 -15.71 -14.42 3.74
N VAL A 238 -15.83 -13.46 4.67
CA VAL A 238 -17.09 -12.84 5.07
C VAL A 238 -16.93 -11.33 5.09
N TYR A 239 -17.76 -10.62 4.31
CA TYR A 239 -17.71 -9.16 4.22
C TYR A 239 -18.77 -8.49 5.10
N GLY A 240 -18.33 -7.62 6.01
CA GLY A 240 -19.17 -6.95 6.99
C GLY A 240 -18.80 -7.33 8.42
N LEU A 241 -19.80 -7.59 9.26
CA LEU A 241 -19.59 -7.92 10.68
C LEU A 241 -19.06 -9.35 10.84
N GLU A 242 -18.06 -9.48 11.72
CA GLU A 242 -17.39 -10.74 12.04
C GLU A 242 -18.40 -11.85 12.41
N PRO A 243 -18.37 -13.02 11.76
CA PRO A 243 -19.40 -14.06 11.91
C PRO A 243 -19.31 -14.84 13.22
N THR A 244 -20.44 -15.40 13.67
CA THR A 244 -20.47 -16.33 14.83
C THR A 244 -20.37 -17.78 14.36
N ASN A 245 -19.59 -18.61 15.07
CA ASN A 245 -19.40 -20.05 14.78
C ASN A 245 -19.05 -20.41 13.33
N ILE A 246 -18.23 -19.59 12.65
CA ILE A 246 -18.00 -19.70 11.20
C ILE A 246 -17.39 -21.04 10.75
N ALA A 247 -16.72 -21.79 11.63
CA ALA A 247 -16.16 -23.10 11.28
C ALA A 247 -17.23 -24.17 10.99
N ALA A 248 -18.45 -24.04 11.55
CA ALA A 248 -19.56 -24.97 11.33
C ALA A 248 -20.21 -24.87 9.93
N ILE A 249 -19.71 -23.99 9.05
CA ILE A 249 -20.19 -23.88 7.67
C ILE A 249 -19.49 -24.84 6.70
N SER A 250 -18.51 -25.60 7.18
CA SER A 250 -17.58 -26.34 6.31
C SER A 250 -16.95 -27.57 6.96
N ASP A 251 -17.47 -28.07 8.07
CA ASP A 251 -16.80 -29.13 8.86
C ASP A 251 -17.15 -30.57 8.40
N GLY A 252 -18.06 -30.71 7.42
CA GLY A 252 -18.57 -31.99 6.95
C GLY A 252 -19.81 -32.51 7.70
N ARG A 253 -20.48 -31.68 8.52
CA ARG A 253 -21.64 -32.07 9.34
C ARG A 253 -22.80 -31.10 9.13
N LEU A 254 -24.03 -31.63 9.07
CA LEU A 254 -25.24 -30.82 9.05
C LEU A 254 -25.56 -30.34 10.46
N ASP A 255 -24.97 -29.22 10.87
CA ASP A 255 -24.89 -28.87 12.29
C ASP A 255 -26.22 -28.39 12.90
N GLY A 256 -26.26 -28.44 14.23
CA GLY A 256 -27.38 -27.98 15.07
C GLY A 256 -27.18 -26.58 15.67
N ASP A 257 -25.95 -26.07 15.69
CA ASP A 257 -25.59 -24.71 16.13
C ASP A 257 -24.95 -23.97 14.94
N PRO A 258 -25.75 -23.35 14.05
CA PRO A 258 -25.29 -22.89 12.74
C PRO A 258 -24.34 -21.69 12.81
N ALA A 259 -23.48 -21.57 11.78
CA ALA A 259 -22.73 -20.35 11.53
C ALA A 259 -23.68 -19.17 11.26
N VAL A 260 -23.50 -18.05 11.97
CA VAL A 260 -24.35 -16.86 11.88
C VAL A 260 -23.62 -15.74 11.15
N HIS A 261 -24.18 -15.30 10.03
CA HIS A 261 -23.76 -14.07 9.38
C HIS A 261 -24.32 -12.89 10.19
N ASN A 262 -23.46 -12.18 10.93
CA ASN A 262 -23.91 -11.23 11.94
C ASN A 262 -24.49 -9.92 11.34
N SER A 263 -24.11 -9.55 10.10
CA SER A 263 -24.80 -8.48 9.36
C SER A 263 -26.16 -8.93 8.81
N LEU A 264 -27.12 -8.01 8.79
CA LEU A 264 -28.52 -8.18 8.37
C LEU A 264 -28.77 -7.76 6.91
N GLY A 265 -29.86 -8.26 6.31
CA GLY A 265 -30.27 -7.96 4.93
C GLY A 265 -29.62 -8.91 3.90
N GLU A 266 -29.52 -8.47 2.64
CA GLU A 266 -28.83 -9.22 1.58
C GLU A 266 -27.31 -9.16 1.82
N ARG A 267 -26.74 -10.30 2.23
CA ARG A 267 -25.34 -10.41 2.63
C ARG A 267 -24.67 -11.63 2.02
N TRP A 268 -23.35 -11.62 1.95
CA TRP A 268 -22.61 -12.64 1.23
C TRP A 268 -21.33 -13.09 1.93
N LEU A 269 -21.03 -14.38 1.73
CA LEU A 269 -19.76 -15.00 2.05
C LEU A 269 -19.20 -15.70 0.80
N GLN A 270 -17.89 -15.90 0.77
CA GLN A 270 -17.20 -16.41 -0.41
C GLN A 270 -16.14 -17.44 -0.01
N PHE A 271 -16.20 -18.64 -0.59
CA PHE A 271 -15.07 -19.57 -0.55
C PHE A 271 -14.08 -19.16 -1.64
N GLU A 272 -12.79 -19.07 -1.30
CA GLU A 272 -11.74 -18.53 -2.16
C GLU A 272 -10.60 -19.53 -2.32
N TYR A 273 -10.02 -19.55 -3.52
CA TYR A 273 -9.03 -20.53 -3.95
C TYR A 273 -7.99 -19.87 -4.86
N ARG A 274 -6.73 -20.28 -4.71
CA ARG A 274 -5.58 -19.94 -5.54
C ARG A 274 -5.57 -20.73 -6.84
N ASN A 275 -6.12 -21.95 -6.85
CA ASN A 275 -6.36 -22.74 -8.07
C ASN A 275 -7.81 -22.58 -8.56
N SER A 276 -8.01 -22.81 -9.86
CA SER A 276 -9.35 -22.90 -10.46
C SER A 276 -9.82 -24.35 -10.56
N TYR A 277 -11.08 -24.60 -10.24
CA TYR A 277 -11.70 -25.93 -10.19
C TYR A 277 -12.90 -26.05 -11.12
N SER A 278 -13.06 -27.23 -11.70
CA SER A 278 -14.24 -27.64 -12.46
C SER A 278 -15.32 -28.13 -11.50
N LEU A 279 -16.33 -27.30 -11.24
CA LEU A 279 -17.39 -27.58 -10.27
C LEU A 279 -18.43 -28.57 -10.83
N THR A 280 -18.88 -29.50 -9.98
CA THR A 280 -19.85 -30.56 -10.35
C THR A 280 -21.14 -30.54 -9.52
N LYS A 281 -21.07 -30.07 -8.25
CA LYS A 281 -22.24 -29.91 -7.37
C LYS A 281 -21.94 -28.87 -6.30
N VAL A 282 -22.90 -28.00 -5.98
CA VAL A 282 -22.88 -27.23 -4.72
C VAL A 282 -24.04 -27.70 -3.84
N VAL A 283 -23.82 -27.75 -2.52
CA VAL A 283 -24.86 -28.00 -1.53
C VAL A 283 -24.87 -26.86 -0.52
N LEU A 284 -26.06 -26.32 -0.27
CA LEU A 284 -26.27 -25.21 0.66
C LEU A 284 -27.31 -25.61 1.71
N ALA A 285 -26.87 -25.81 2.94
CA ALA A 285 -27.75 -26.02 4.08
C ALA A 285 -27.90 -24.72 4.89
N LEU A 286 -29.15 -24.30 5.11
CA LEU A 286 -29.50 -23.12 5.89
C LEU A 286 -30.39 -23.51 7.07
N GLU A 287 -30.56 -22.63 8.05
CA GLU A 287 -31.62 -22.78 9.05
C GLU A 287 -33.00 -22.72 8.35
N PRO A 288 -33.91 -23.69 8.61
CA PRO A 288 -35.23 -23.72 7.98
C PRO A 288 -36.04 -22.42 8.17
N GLY A 289 -36.76 -22.01 7.12
CA GLY A 289 -37.52 -20.77 7.10
C GLY A 289 -37.73 -20.22 5.68
N THR A 290 -38.35 -19.04 5.59
CA THR A 290 -38.50 -18.31 4.32
C THR A 290 -37.32 -17.37 4.12
N TYR A 291 -36.81 -17.30 2.88
CA TYR A 291 -35.73 -16.42 2.45
C TYR A 291 -36.20 -15.56 1.27
N ARG A 292 -35.98 -14.23 1.33
CA ARG A 292 -36.34 -13.32 0.25
C ARG A 292 -35.47 -13.53 -1.00
N SER A 293 -34.18 -13.75 -0.83
CA SER A 293 -33.25 -14.05 -1.93
C SER A 293 -32.21 -15.08 -1.52
N ILE A 294 -31.87 -15.97 -2.47
CA ILE A 294 -30.69 -16.83 -2.42
C ILE A 294 -30.09 -16.78 -3.82
N THR A 295 -28.82 -16.43 -3.94
CA THR A 295 -28.05 -16.48 -5.20
C THR A 295 -26.67 -17.08 -4.93
N VAL A 296 -26.23 -17.97 -5.82
CA VAL A 296 -24.89 -18.58 -5.74
C VAL A 296 -24.16 -18.32 -7.05
N ASP A 297 -22.98 -17.71 -6.95
CA ASP A 297 -22.12 -17.35 -8.08
C ASP A 297 -20.86 -18.21 -8.09
N ALA A 298 -20.58 -18.87 -9.21
CA ALA A 298 -19.24 -19.35 -9.54
C ALA A 298 -18.44 -18.19 -10.16
N ARG A 299 -17.26 -17.88 -9.61
CA ARG A 299 -16.44 -16.71 -10.02
C ARG A 299 -15.04 -17.16 -10.48
N PRO A 300 -14.51 -16.59 -11.58
CA PRO A 300 -13.21 -16.98 -12.11
C PRO A 300 -12.06 -16.59 -11.18
N GLN A 301 -12.13 -15.41 -10.55
CA GLN A 301 -11.25 -14.97 -9.46
C GLN A 301 -12.10 -14.48 -8.27
N ALA A 302 -11.54 -14.43 -7.06
CA ALA A 302 -12.24 -13.93 -5.87
C ALA A 302 -12.61 -12.44 -5.96
N SER A 303 -11.73 -11.67 -6.63
CA SER A 303 -11.85 -10.24 -6.94
C SER A 303 -12.91 -9.90 -7.98
N SER A 304 -13.33 -10.86 -8.82
CA SER A 304 -14.26 -10.60 -9.94
C SER A 304 -15.58 -10.04 -9.41
N THR A 305 -15.94 -8.84 -9.87
CA THR A 305 -17.19 -8.15 -9.45
C THR A 305 -18.44 -8.92 -9.89
N THR A 306 -18.38 -9.52 -11.09
CA THR A 306 -19.40 -10.39 -11.67
C THR A 306 -19.03 -11.87 -11.56
N GLY A 307 -20.01 -12.76 -11.73
CA GLY A 307 -19.81 -14.21 -11.78
C GLY A 307 -20.69 -14.91 -12.80
N ARG A 308 -20.66 -16.24 -12.82
CA ARG A 308 -21.70 -17.10 -13.39
C ARG A 308 -22.66 -17.45 -12.26
N VAL A 309 -23.84 -16.84 -12.24
CA VAL A 309 -24.96 -17.29 -11.42
C VAL A 309 -25.24 -18.76 -11.75
N ILE A 310 -25.01 -19.66 -10.79
CA ILE A 310 -25.32 -21.10 -10.91
C ILE A 310 -26.62 -21.49 -10.22
N TYR A 311 -27.09 -20.65 -9.30
CA TYR A 311 -28.41 -20.78 -8.68
C TYR A 311 -28.95 -19.40 -8.31
N SER A 312 -30.24 -19.17 -8.50
CA SER A 312 -30.93 -18.01 -7.91
C SER A 312 -32.40 -18.32 -7.65
N ALA A 313 -32.89 -17.93 -6.48
CA ALA A 313 -34.26 -18.09 -6.02
C ALA A 313 -34.72 -16.84 -5.26
N ARG A 314 -36.04 -16.61 -5.24
CA ARG A 314 -36.69 -15.53 -4.49
C ARG A 314 -37.94 -16.03 -3.78
N ASP A 315 -38.24 -15.43 -2.64
CA ASP A 315 -39.42 -15.71 -1.79
C ASP A 315 -39.59 -17.22 -1.51
N ILE A 316 -38.46 -17.91 -1.25
CA ILE A 316 -38.34 -19.37 -1.19
C ILE A 316 -38.44 -19.88 0.26
N ALA A 317 -39.15 -20.99 0.47
CA ALA A 317 -39.15 -21.73 1.72
C ALA A 317 -38.07 -22.82 1.70
N VAL A 318 -37.14 -22.78 2.65
CA VAL A 318 -36.08 -23.76 2.86
C VAL A 318 -36.47 -24.67 4.04
N GLY A 319 -36.32 -25.99 3.85
CA GLY A 319 -36.63 -27.01 4.85
C GLY A 319 -35.39 -27.69 5.43
N GLU A 320 -35.57 -28.88 6.01
CA GLU A 320 -34.45 -29.71 6.50
C GLU A 320 -33.54 -30.28 5.38
N PRO A 321 -34.03 -30.68 4.19
CA PRO A 321 -33.14 -31.08 3.10
C PRO A 321 -32.34 -29.87 2.58
N PRO A 322 -31.00 -29.96 2.46
CA PRO A 322 -30.19 -28.93 1.85
C PRO A 322 -30.58 -28.65 0.39
N ILE A 323 -30.26 -27.44 -0.08
CA ILE A 323 -30.41 -27.07 -1.50
C ILE A 323 -29.25 -27.69 -2.27
N GLU A 324 -29.51 -28.77 -3.02
CA GLU A 324 -28.55 -29.35 -3.95
C GLU A 324 -28.63 -28.65 -5.32
N ILE A 325 -27.49 -28.17 -5.81
CA ILE A 325 -27.30 -27.46 -7.07
C ILE A 325 -26.38 -28.33 -7.95
N PRO A 326 -26.93 -29.26 -8.76
CA PRO A 326 -26.15 -30.11 -9.65
C PRO A 326 -25.67 -29.30 -10.87
N LEU A 327 -24.38 -29.37 -11.17
CA LEU A 327 -23.75 -28.66 -12.29
C LEU A 327 -23.50 -29.64 -13.43
N THR A 328 -24.57 -29.96 -14.15
CA THR A 328 -24.55 -30.92 -15.27
C THR A 328 -24.04 -30.34 -16.60
N ASP A 329 -23.85 -29.02 -16.66
CA ASP A 329 -23.23 -28.35 -17.80
C ASP A 329 -21.71 -28.51 -17.73
N GLU A 330 -21.09 -29.05 -18.78
CA GLU A 330 -19.63 -29.13 -18.87
C GLU A 330 -18.99 -27.73 -18.75
N GLY A 331 -17.99 -27.60 -17.86
CA GLY A 331 -17.11 -26.43 -17.81
C GLY A 331 -17.52 -25.25 -16.91
N VAL A 332 -18.16 -25.49 -15.76
CA VAL A 332 -18.18 -24.48 -14.68
C VAL A 332 -16.80 -24.40 -14.03
N GLN A 333 -15.90 -23.55 -14.55
CA GLN A 333 -14.64 -23.23 -13.87
C GLN A 333 -14.86 -22.13 -12.82
N ALA A 334 -14.22 -22.25 -11.66
CA ALA A 334 -14.22 -21.22 -10.62
C ALA A 334 -12.99 -21.29 -9.71
N SER A 335 -12.46 -20.14 -9.31
CA SER A 335 -11.50 -19.99 -8.21
C SER A 335 -12.12 -19.28 -7.00
N ALA A 336 -13.40 -18.89 -7.07
CA ALA A 336 -14.19 -18.50 -5.91
C ALA A 336 -15.68 -18.84 -6.09
N ILE A 337 -16.38 -19.12 -4.99
CA ILE A 337 -17.82 -19.38 -4.99
C ILE A 337 -18.48 -18.49 -3.93
N ARG A 338 -19.35 -17.58 -4.36
CA ARG A 338 -20.05 -16.63 -3.49
C ARG A 338 -21.49 -17.07 -3.23
N PHE A 339 -21.91 -16.99 -1.97
CA PHE A 339 -23.26 -17.26 -1.52
C PHE A 339 -23.86 -15.95 -1.02
N THR A 340 -24.83 -15.40 -1.75
CA THR A 340 -25.52 -14.14 -1.44
C THR A 340 -26.94 -14.45 -1.01
N VAL A 341 -27.30 -14.12 0.22
CA VAL A 341 -28.56 -14.54 0.86
C VAL A 341 -29.18 -13.40 1.67
N GLU A 342 -30.44 -13.08 1.39
CA GLU A 342 -31.32 -12.34 2.30
C GLU A 342 -32.38 -13.30 2.86
N ARG A 343 -32.36 -13.52 4.18
CA ARG A 343 -33.51 -14.13 4.88
C ARG A 343 -34.68 -13.15 4.89
N ASP A 344 -34.49 -12.06 5.61
CA ASP A 344 -35.29 -10.84 5.59
C ASP A 344 -34.41 -9.65 6.02
N SER A 345 -34.96 -8.44 6.00
CA SER A 345 -34.22 -7.20 6.27
C SER A 345 -33.87 -6.97 7.76
N SER A 346 -34.16 -7.92 8.64
CA SER A 346 -34.03 -7.81 10.10
C SER A 346 -33.49 -9.07 10.80
N SER A 347 -33.50 -10.23 10.13
CA SER A 347 -32.92 -11.48 10.64
C SER A 347 -31.56 -11.77 10.02
N PRO A 348 -30.57 -12.26 10.79
CA PRO A 348 -29.30 -12.74 10.24
C PRO A 348 -29.52 -14.06 9.47
N THR A 349 -28.72 -14.26 8.42
CA THR A 349 -28.67 -15.55 7.72
C THR A 349 -27.88 -16.56 8.56
N ARG A 350 -28.40 -17.78 8.69
CA ARG A 350 -27.77 -18.89 9.43
C ARG A 350 -27.50 -20.06 8.49
N TYR A 351 -26.23 -20.45 8.39
CA TYR A 351 -25.74 -21.52 7.54
C TYR A 351 -25.40 -22.76 8.39
N ARG A 352 -25.80 -23.95 7.93
CA ARG A 352 -25.63 -25.22 8.67
C ARG A 352 -24.53 -26.13 8.13
N GLU A 353 -24.22 -25.99 6.84
CA GLU A 353 -23.11 -26.63 6.11
C GLU A 353 -23.11 -26.10 4.67
N ILE A 354 -21.93 -26.02 4.04
CA ILE A 354 -21.75 -25.79 2.61
C ILE A 354 -20.79 -26.83 2.03
N GLU A 355 -21.25 -27.59 1.04
CA GLU A 355 -20.40 -28.46 0.22
C GLU A 355 -20.16 -27.83 -1.15
N ILE A 356 -18.90 -27.82 -1.63
CA ILE A 356 -18.54 -27.38 -2.99
C ILE A 356 -17.75 -28.51 -3.63
N TRP A 357 -18.38 -29.30 -4.50
CA TRP A 357 -17.75 -30.44 -5.15
C TRP A 357 -17.15 -30.05 -6.49
N GLY A 358 -15.88 -30.39 -6.70
CA GLY A 358 -15.20 -30.15 -7.97
C GLY A 358 -13.92 -30.97 -8.17
N THR A 359 -13.42 -30.91 -9.41
CA THR A 359 -12.14 -31.49 -9.85
C THR A 359 -11.13 -30.39 -10.17
N GLY A 360 -9.84 -30.62 -9.90
CA GLY A 360 -8.76 -29.65 -10.12
C GLY A 360 -7.48 -30.34 -10.59
N ALA A 361 -6.52 -29.54 -11.08
CA ALA A 361 -5.16 -30.02 -11.43
C ALA A 361 -4.22 -30.05 -10.22
N SER A 362 -4.57 -29.32 -9.16
CA SER A 362 -3.98 -29.39 -7.84
C SER A 362 -5.08 -29.14 -6.80
N TYR A 363 -4.85 -29.60 -5.58
CA TYR A 363 -5.63 -29.25 -4.39
C TYR A 363 -4.75 -28.58 -3.31
N ASP A 364 -3.49 -28.30 -3.63
CA ASP A 364 -2.59 -27.52 -2.79
C ASP A 364 -2.93 -26.03 -2.92
N GLU A 365 -3.41 -25.48 -1.82
CA GLU A 365 -3.91 -24.11 -1.68
C GLU A 365 -3.03 -23.28 -0.74
N SER A 366 -1.81 -23.76 -0.48
CA SER A 366 -0.81 -23.02 0.29
C SER A 366 -0.37 -21.73 -0.41
N ALA A 367 0.02 -20.74 0.38
CA ALA A 367 0.77 -19.60 -0.14
C ALA A 367 2.18 -20.09 -0.57
N PRO A 368 2.72 -19.62 -1.71
CA PRO A 368 4.13 -19.86 -2.04
C PRO A 368 5.05 -19.35 -0.93
N GLU A 369 6.12 -20.08 -0.63
CA GLU A 369 7.11 -19.67 0.38
C GLU A 369 7.73 -18.32 0.00
N TYR A 370 7.73 -17.38 0.94
CA TYR A 370 8.26 -16.04 0.73
C TYR A 370 9.76 -16.10 0.42
N THR A 371 10.12 -15.64 -0.78
CA THR A 371 11.51 -15.49 -1.22
C THR A 371 11.77 -14.00 -1.43
N PRO A 372 12.70 -13.37 -0.67
CA PRO A 372 13.06 -11.97 -0.88
C PRO A 372 13.53 -11.69 -2.32
N PRO A 373 13.24 -10.51 -2.88
CA PRO A 373 13.70 -10.15 -4.21
C PRO A 373 15.24 -10.09 -4.26
N ALA A 374 15.81 -10.47 -5.41
CA ALA A 374 17.24 -10.36 -5.65
C ALA A 374 17.64 -8.88 -5.70
N SER A 375 18.36 -8.43 -4.68
CA SER A 375 18.64 -7.02 -4.38
C SER A 375 20.12 -6.80 -4.09
N GLU A 376 20.65 -5.63 -4.50
CA GLU A 376 21.94 -5.14 -4.00
C GLU A 376 21.85 -4.54 -2.58
N TYR A 377 20.64 -4.20 -2.12
CA TYR A 377 20.35 -3.77 -0.76
C TYR A 377 20.03 -5.00 0.10
N ASN A 378 21.09 -5.72 0.47
CA ASN A 378 21.03 -7.03 1.13
C ASN A 378 21.51 -7.01 2.59
N THR A 379 22.10 -5.92 3.07
CA THR A 379 22.59 -5.78 4.45
C THR A 379 21.51 -5.17 5.32
N LEU A 380 21.03 -5.92 6.32
CA LEU A 380 20.04 -5.42 7.28
C LEU A 380 20.66 -4.31 8.15
N VAL A 381 20.12 -3.10 8.10
CA VAL A 381 20.63 -1.93 8.84
C VAL A 381 19.74 -1.53 10.01
N TRP A 382 18.44 -1.86 9.96
CA TRP A 382 17.47 -1.57 11.01
C TRP A 382 16.27 -2.52 10.89
N SER A 383 15.70 -2.92 12.03
CA SER A 383 14.40 -3.60 12.06
C SER A 383 13.64 -3.40 13.37
N ASP A 384 12.35 -3.72 13.31
CA ASP A 384 11.57 -4.09 14.49
C ASP A 384 10.82 -5.38 14.24
N GLU A 385 10.89 -6.28 15.22
CA GLU A 385 10.34 -7.66 15.17
C GLU A 385 9.18 -7.83 16.18
N PHE A 386 8.82 -6.76 16.90
CA PHE A 386 7.67 -6.65 17.81
C PHE A 386 7.52 -7.74 18.91
N ASP A 387 8.59 -8.51 19.19
CA ASP A 387 8.68 -9.54 20.25
C ASP A 387 8.48 -9.01 21.70
N THR A 388 8.63 -7.71 21.92
CA THR A 388 8.52 -7.05 23.23
C THR A 388 7.08 -6.94 23.73
N ASP A 389 6.85 -6.87 25.04
CA ASP A 389 5.49 -6.69 25.60
C ASP A 389 4.90 -5.26 25.37
N ALA A 390 5.65 -4.37 24.73
CA ALA A 390 5.25 -3.00 24.36
C ALA A 390 6.02 -2.54 23.11
N VAL A 391 5.52 -1.50 22.44
CA VAL A 391 6.19 -0.86 21.29
C VAL A 391 7.50 -0.21 21.73
N ASP A 392 8.56 -0.38 20.95
CA ASP A 392 9.85 0.28 21.22
C ASP A 392 9.80 1.76 20.85
N GLU A 393 9.53 2.62 21.84
CA GLU A 393 9.49 4.07 21.65
C GLU A 393 10.87 4.71 21.42
N SER A 394 11.98 3.95 21.45
CA SER A 394 13.27 4.42 20.92
C SER A 394 13.33 4.34 19.38
N LYS A 395 12.48 3.49 18.76
CA LYS A 395 12.30 3.35 17.31
C LYS A 395 11.11 4.15 16.78
N TRP A 396 10.00 4.16 17.53
CA TRP A 396 8.71 4.69 17.06
C TRP A 396 8.20 5.86 17.89
N ASN A 397 7.59 6.84 17.24
CA ASN A 397 6.62 7.75 17.82
C ASN A 397 5.23 7.10 17.72
N ILE A 398 4.42 7.21 18.77
CA ILE A 398 3.01 6.80 18.75
C ILE A 398 2.15 8.07 18.77
N ILE A 399 1.28 8.25 17.78
CA ILE A 399 0.49 9.47 17.66
C ILE A 399 -0.62 9.52 18.73
N GLN A 400 -0.81 10.70 19.29
CA GLN A 400 -1.81 11.00 20.30
C GLN A 400 -2.59 12.27 19.90
N GLY A 401 -3.88 12.30 20.21
CA GLY A 401 -4.78 13.46 20.12
C GLY A 401 -5.07 14.02 18.72
N MET A 402 -4.26 13.70 17.71
CA MET A 402 -4.44 14.11 16.32
C MET A 402 -5.74 13.56 15.71
N ALA A 403 -6.57 14.43 15.13
CA ALA A 403 -7.73 14.03 14.34
C ALA A 403 -7.36 13.89 12.85
N ASN A 404 -7.69 12.77 12.23
CA ASN A 404 -7.60 12.56 10.79
C ASN A 404 -8.87 11.88 10.24
N HIS A 405 -9.37 12.39 9.12
CA HIS A 405 -10.66 11.99 8.53
C HIS A 405 -11.79 11.87 9.58
N GLY A 406 -12.35 10.69 9.80
CA GLY A 406 -13.38 10.44 10.81
C GLY A 406 -12.86 9.80 12.11
N ALA A 407 -11.54 9.85 12.36
CA ALA A 407 -10.90 9.27 13.54
C ALA A 407 -10.02 10.25 14.34
N ILE A 408 -9.72 9.87 15.58
CA ILE A 408 -8.62 10.41 16.37
C ILE A 408 -7.57 9.32 16.62
N TYR A 409 -6.30 9.64 16.34
CA TYR A 409 -5.16 8.80 16.65
C TYR A 409 -4.77 8.91 18.12
N ASN A 410 -4.59 7.76 18.76
CA ASN A 410 -4.31 7.68 20.18
C ASN A 410 -3.48 6.45 20.55
N ARG A 411 -2.72 6.58 21.63
CA ARG A 411 -1.86 5.50 22.15
C ARG A 411 -2.63 4.27 22.62
N GLY A 412 -3.91 4.42 23.00
CA GLY A 412 -4.78 3.30 23.39
C GLY A 412 -5.21 2.40 22.23
N ALA A 413 -4.98 2.82 20.98
CA ALA A 413 -5.21 2.04 19.78
C ALA A 413 -3.93 1.42 19.20
N VAL A 414 -2.79 1.52 19.89
CA VAL A 414 -1.50 0.97 19.44
C VAL A 414 -0.88 0.15 20.56
N GLY A 415 -0.51 -1.10 20.28
CA GLY A 415 0.14 -1.97 21.26
C GLY A 415 0.62 -3.28 20.67
N ILE A 416 1.24 -4.12 21.48
CA ILE A 416 1.63 -5.47 21.06
C ILE A 416 0.56 -6.48 21.49
N VAL A 417 0.10 -7.29 20.55
CA VAL A 417 -0.87 -8.37 20.77
C VAL A 417 -0.22 -9.72 20.50
N LYS A 418 -0.59 -10.74 21.29
CA LYS A 418 -0.05 -12.10 21.15
C LYS A 418 -1.15 -13.04 20.67
N ARG A 419 -0.97 -13.66 19.50
CA ARG A 419 -1.92 -14.62 18.90
C ARG A 419 -1.16 -15.86 18.44
N ALA A 420 -1.73 -17.05 18.66
CA ALA A 420 -1.10 -18.36 18.41
C ALA A 420 0.27 -18.65 19.11
N GLY A 421 0.87 -17.66 19.78
CA GLY A 421 2.20 -17.75 20.40
C GLY A 421 3.19 -16.71 19.84
N GLU A 422 2.88 -16.11 18.70
CA GLU A 422 3.62 -15.02 18.06
C GLU A 422 3.16 -13.65 18.60
N SER A 423 4.01 -12.64 18.47
CA SER A 423 3.77 -11.25 18.87
C SER A 423 3.63 -10.37 17.64
N TYR A 424 2.71 -9.41 17.65
CA TYR A 424 2.49 -8.47 16.54
C TYR A 424 2.23 -7.07 17.08
N LEU A 425 2.70 -6.04 16.38
CA LEU A 425 2.14 -4.70 16.50
C LEU A 425 0.68 -4.74 16.04
N SER A 426 -0.24 -4.22 16.85
CA SER A 426 -1.63 -3.97 16.49
C SER A 426 -1.91 -2.48 16.41
N ILE A 427 -2.62 -2.07 15.36
CA ILE A 427 -3.21 -0.74 15.18
C ILE A 427 -4.73 -0.93 15.07
N ALA A 428 -5.45 -0.52 16.11
CA ALA A 428 -6.85 -0.88 16.33
C ALA A 428 -7.83 0.28 16.02
N SER A 429 -8.68 0.11 15.02
CA SER A 429 -9.77 1.04 14.70
C SER A 429 -11.07 0.63 15.40
N ARG A 430 -11.72 1.58 16.09
CA ARG A 430 -12.94 1.34 16.88
C ARG A 430 -13.91 2.52 16.87
N ASN A 431 -15.21 2.25 16.70
CA ASN A 431 -16.27 3.27 16.77
C ASN A 431 -16.67 3.57 18.23
N HIS A 432 -16.97 4.84 18.53
CA HIS A 432 -17.54 5.33 19.79
C HIS A 432 -18.96 5.92 19.62
N GLY A 433 -19.50 5.89 18.39
CA GLY A 433 -20.88 6.25 18.06
C GLY A 433 -21.17 7.76 18.00
N THR A 434 -20.43 8.60 18.73
CA THR A 434 -20.49 10.07 18.61
C THR A 434 -19.12 10.70 18.81
N THR A 435 -18.90 11.87 18.21
CA THR A 435 -17.70 12.69 18.39
C THR A 435 -17.47 13.06 19.86
N LYS A 436 -18.54 13.30 20.64
CA LYS A 436 -18.39 13.52 22.08
C LYS A 436 -17.90 12.27 22.81
N SER A 437 -18.50 11.11 22.55
CA SER A 437 -18.08 9.85 23.18
C SER A 437 -16.62 9.54 22.89
N LEU A 438 -16.15 9.81 21.66
CA LEU A 438 -14.76 9.65 21.26
C LEU A 438 -13.83 10.57 22.06
N VAL A 439 -14.09 11.88 22.07
CA VAL A 439 -13.24 12.87 22.77
C VAL A 439 -13.23 12.62 24.28
N ASP A 440 -14.36 12.22 24.87
CA ASP A 440 -14.45 11.82 26.28
C ASP A 440 -13.63 10.54 26.60
N ALA A 441 -13.34 9.70 25.60
CA ALA A 441 -12.70 8.39 25.76
C ALA A 441 -11.18 8.38 25.46
N VAL A 442 -10.73 9.08 24.40
CA VAL A 442 -9.31 9.07 23.96
C VAL A 442 -8.62 10.43 24.01
N GLY A 443 -9.36 11.49 24.34
CA GLY A 443 -8.89 12.87 24.22
C GLY A 443 -8.90 13.40 22.78
N TRP A 444 -8.56 14.68 22.62
CA TRP A 444 -8.34 15.35 21.34
C TRP A 444 -7.41 16.53 21.59
N ASP A 445 -6.32 16.59 20.85
CA ASP A 445 -5.45 17.75 20.86
C ASP A 445 -6.05 18.74 19.86
N ARG A 446 -6.75 19.76 20.38
CA ARG A 446 -7.39 20.78 19.56
C ARG A 446 -6.34 21.71 18.99
N TYR A 447 -6.03 21.51 17.71
CA TYR A 447 -5.16 22.38 16.94
C TYR A 447 -5.95 23.62 16.46
N GLY A 448 -5.68 24.77 17.09
CA GLY A 448 -6.28 26.06 16.78
C GLY A 448 -7.80 26.10 16.97
N ASP A 449 -8.50 26.74 16.03
CA ASP A 449 -9.96 26.78 15.97
C ASP A 449 -10.58 25.65 15.13
N GLN A 450 -9.86 24.54 14.94
CA GLN A 450 -10.42 23.30 14.40
C GLN A 450 -11.69 22.91 15.18
N GLN A 451 -12.71 22.44 14.45
CA GLN A 451 -13.88 21.77 15.03
C GLN A 451 -14.00 20.39 14.38
N LEU A 452 -14.21 19.37 15.19
CA LEU A 452 -14.48 18.03 14.70
C LEU A 452 -15.90 17.94 14.16
N GLY A 453 -16.08 17.31 13.01
CA GLY A 453 -17.40 17.01 12.47
C GLY A 453 -18.12 15.92 13.27
N ASP A 454 -19.44 15.84 13.13
CA ASP A 454 -20.27 14.78 13.72
C ASP A 454 -19.93 13.37 13.17
N ASN A 455 -19.16 13.29 12.07
CA ASN A 455 -18.63 12.07 11.47
C ASN A 455 -17.32 11.57 12.10
N VAL A 456 -16.71 12.33 13.02
CA VAL A 456 -15.45 11.98 13.69
C VAL A 456 -15.75 11.12 14.92
N THR A 457 -16.18 9.88 14.72
CA THR A 457 -16.65 8.98 15.79
C THR A 457 -15.69 7.85 16.15
N TRP A 458 -14.55 7.73 15.47
CA TRP A 458 -13.63 6.60 15.59
C TRP A 458 -12.36 6.92 16.37
N SER A 459 -11.86 5.96 17.14
CA SER A 459 -10.46 5.96 17.58
C SER A 459 -9.67 5.04 16.67
N SER A 460 -8.47 5.44 16.27
CA SER A 460 -7.53 4.58 15.55
C SER A 460 -6.09 4.88 16.02
N GLY A 461 -5.09 4.32 15.36
CA GLY A 461 -3.67 4.50 15.71
C GLY A 461 -2.77 4.76 14.50
N ARG A 462 -1.61 5.33 14.80
CA ARG A 462 -0.48 5.56 13.88
C ARG A 462 0.83 5.46 14.66
N VAL A 463 1.84 4.84 14.04
CA VAL A 463 3.23 4.94 14.47
C VAL A 463 4.12 5.38 13.32
N GLU A 464 5.19 6.08 13.64
CA GLU A 464 6.17 6.57 12.67
C GLU A 464 7.57 6.61 13.28
N SER A 465 8.59 6.52 12.44
CA SER A 465 10.00 6.52 12.88
C SER A 465 10.71 7.87 12.68
N LYS A 466 9.98 8.92 12.32
CA LYS A 466 10.46 10.30 12.18
C LYS A 466 11.30 10.72 13.40
N ASN A 467 12.47 11.30 13.15
CA ASN A 467 13.43 11.73 14.17
C ASN A 467 13.94 10.59 15.09
N LYS A 468 13.79 9.33 14.69
CA LYS A 468 14.35 8.14 15.37
C LYS A 468 15.12 7.24 14.41
N PHE A 469 14.58 7.01 13.23
CA PHE A 469 15.22 6.31 12.12
C PHE A 469 14.82 6.94 10.78
N SER A 470 15.77 7.03 9.85
CA SER A 470 15.52 7.41 8.45
C SER A 470 16.64 6.86 7.58
N PHE A 471 16.38 6.63 6.29
CA PHE A 471 17.38 6.10 5.35
C PHE A 471 17.18 6.65 3.94
N GLU A 472 18.26 6.76 3.15
CA GLU A 472 18.24 7.25 1.77
C GLU A 472 18.72 6.13 0.82
N ASN A 473 17.82 5.69 -0.08
CA ASN A 473 17.93 4.50 -0.93
C ASN A 473 18.03 3.20 -0.10
N GLY A 474 17.57 2.08 -0.65
CA GLY A 474 17.52 0.82 0.08
C GLY A 474 16.28 0.01 -0.26
N ARG A 475 16.04 -1.05 0.51
CA ARG A 475 14.81 -1.85 0.48
C ARG A 475 14.17 -1.89 1.86
N MET A 476 12.91 -1.46 1.96
CA MET A 476 12.06 -1.77 3.12
C MET A 476 11.17 -2.97 2.79
N ALA A 477 11.05 -3.88 3.74
CA ALA A 477 10.09 -4.98 3.70
C ALA A 477 9.30 -5.00 5.01
N VAL A 478 7.98 -5.21 4.91
CA VAL A 478 7.06 -5.24 6.05
C VAL A 478 6.15 -6.45 5.93
N ARG A 479 6.20 -7.37 6.91
CA ARG A 479 5.23 -8.47 6.99
C ARG A 479 4.03 -8.01 7.81
N ALA A 480 2.86 -7.99 7.18
CA ALA A 480 1.65 -7.43 7.78
C ALA A 480 0.37 -8.12 7.28
N LYS A 481 -0.72 -7.88 8.01
CA LYS A 481 -2.07 -8.31 7.65
C LYS A 481 -3.06 -7.15 7.86
N PRO A 482 -3.57 -6.54 6.78
CA PRO A 482 -4.52 -5.43 6.88
C PRO A 482 -5.89 -5.90 7.38
N ASN A 483 -6.60 -5.02 8.11
CA ASN A 483 -8.01 -5.20 8.43
C ASN A 483 -8.92 -4.69 7.30
N ASP A 484 -9.96 -5.47 7.05
CA ASP A 484 -11.01 -5.27 6.06
C ASP A 484 -12.31 -4.77 6.67
N SER A 485 -12.92 -3.79 6.02
CA SER A 485 -14.19 -3.18 6.41
C SER A 485 -14.41 -1.96 5.53
N ARG A 486 -15.66 -1.69 5.14
CA ARG A 486 -16.00 -0.46 4.41
C ARG A 486 -15.56 0.78 5.20
N GLY A 487 -14.82 1.69 4.56
CA GLY A 487 -14.34 2.93 5.18
C GLY A 487 -13.16 2.78 6.14
N ILE A 488 -12.45 1.65 6.13
CA ILE A 488 -11.21 1.39 6.90
C ILE A 488 -10.02 1.31 5.93
N TRP A 489 -8.92 2.00 6.25
CA TRP A 489 -7.78 2.18 5.35
C TRP A 489 -6.43 2.01 6.07
N PRO A 490 -5.92 0.77 6.18
CA PRO A 490 -4.56 0.49 6.65
C PRO A 490 -3.53 0.98 5.63
N ALA A 491 -2.41 1.53 6.12
CA ALA A 491 -1.32 2.02 5.30
C ALA A 491 0.06 1.64 5.85
N ILE A 492 0.98 1.33 4.92
CA ILE A 492 2.42 1.14 5.14
C ILE A 492 3.12 2.06 4.15
N TRP A 493 3.76 3.12 4.63
CA TRP A 493 4.28 4.17 3.75
C TRP A 493 5.53 4.85 4.33
N MET A 494 6.14 5.72 3.53
CA MET A 494 7.31 6.50 3.92
C MET A 494 7.19 7.94 3.41
N LEU A 495 7.59 8.89 4.25
CA LEU A 495 7.64 10.32 3.92
C LEU A 495 9.08 10.83 4.07
N ALA A 496 9.46 11.87 3.32
CA ALA A 496 10.78 12.49 3.46
C ALA A 496 11.01 13.12 4.85
N GLN A 497 12.16 12.85 5.46
CA GLN A 497 12.57 13.34 6.79
C GLN A 497 12.65 14.88 6.91
N ASP A 498 12.78 15.56 5.77
CA ASP A 498 12.80 17.03 5.64
C ASP A 498 11.47 17.62 5.10
N GLU A 499 10.43 16.79 4.88
CA GLU A 499 9.06 17.13 4.45
C GLU A 499 8.98 18.23 3.37
N THR A 500 9.63 17.98 2.23
CA THR A 500 9.87 18.99 1.18
C THR A 500 8.76 19.13 0.13
N GLY A 501 7.67 18.40 0.28
CA GLY A 501 6.56 18.39 -0.67
C GLY A 501 5.81 17.07 -0.60
N HIS A 502 5.32 16.62 -1.75
CA HIS A 502 4.63 15.35 -1.95
C HIS A 502 5.64 14.19 -2.06
N ASP A 503 6.72 14.19 -1.27
CA ASP A 503 7.84 13.24 -1.36
C ASP A 503 7.54 11.94 -0.58
N GLU A 504 6.79 11.02 -1.18
CA GLU A 504 5.99 10.04 -0.45
C GLU A 504 5.88 8.69 -1.23
N ILE A 505 6.22 7.59 -0.55
CA ILE A 505 6.27 6.22 -1.11
C ILE A 505 5.33 5.31 -0.33
N ASP A 506 4.29 4.81 -1.00
CA ASP A 506 3.29 3.93 -0.41
C ASP A 506 3.56 2.48 -0.77
N VAL A 507 3.90 1.70 0.26
CA VAL A 507 4.24 0.27 0.14
C VAL A 507 3.00 -0.60 0.27
N LEU A 508 1.98 -0.10 0.99
CA LEU A 508 0.61 -0.60 0.99
C LEU A 508 -0.35 0.55 1.29
N GLU A 509 -1.35 0.73 0.44
CA GLU A 509 -2.62 1.36 0.80
C GLU A 509 -3.73 0.32 0.59
N TYR A 510 -4.47 -0.03 1.64
CA TYR A 510 -5.54 -1.03 1.55
C TYR A 510 -6.90 -0.40 1.76
N LEU A 511 -7.74 -0.37 0.73
CA LEU A 511 -9.09 0.20 0.82
C LEU A 511 -10.08 -0.91 1.22
N GLY A 512 -10.49 -0.95 2.49
CA GLY A 512 -11.21 -2.09 3.08
C GLY A 512 -12.57 -2.46 2.46
N GLN A 513 -13.10 -1.69 1.50
CA GLN A 513 -14.23 -2.06 0.64
C GLN A 513 -13.87 -2.92 -0.60
N ASN A 514 -12.61 -2.92 -1.04
CA ASN A 514 -12.10 -3.83 -2.07
C ASN A 514 -11.06 -4.77 -1.43
N PRO A 515 -11.49 -5.85 -0.74
CA PRO A 515 -10.59 -6.66 0.07
C PRO A 515 -9.57 -7.49 -0.74
N TRP A 516 -9.69 -7.50 -2.07
CA TRP A 516 -8.71 -8.12 -2.98
C TRP A 516 -7.76 -7.12 -3.62
N GLY A 517 -7.95 -5.80 -3.42
CA GLY A 517 -7.11 -4.74 -3.97
C GLY A 517 -6.15 -4.16 -2.93
N ALA A 518 -4.85 -4.24 -3.20
CA ALA A 518 -3.79 -3.60 -2.40
C ALA A 518 -3.03 -2.62 -3.29
N TRP A 519 -3.07 -1.34 -2.96
CA TRP A 519 -2.46 -0.29 -3.77
C TRP A 519 -1.01 -0.04 -3.36
N THR A 520 -0.20 0.31 -4.35
CA THR A 520 1.19 0.76 -4.21
C THR A 520 1.35 2.03 -5.03
N THR A 521 1.86 3.10 -4.42
CA THR A 521 1.83 4.45 -5.00
C THR A 521 3.18 5.15 -4.84
N ASN A 522 3.52 5.95 -5.85
CA ASN A 522 4.59 6.93 -5.83
C ASN A 522 3.96 8.31 -5.93
N HIS A 523 3.95 9.05 -4.83
CA HIS A 523 3.57 10.45 -4.76
C HIS A 523 4.85 11.30 -4.93
N TYR A 524 4.81 12.35 -5.77
CA TYR A 524 5.99 13.19 -6.03
C TYR A 524 5.63 14.60 -6.48
N GLY A 525 6.60 15.51 -6.40
CA GLY A 525 6.47 16.93 -6.77
C GLY A 525 6.02 17.82 -5.61
N ILE A 526 5.78 19.10 -5.91
CA ILE A 526 5.48 20.13 -4.92
C ILE A 526 3.98 20.40 -4.84
N LEU A 527 3.43 20.46 -3.61
CA LEU A 527 2.04 20.81 -3.36
C LEU A 527 1.70 22.19 -3.94
N GLY A 528 0.51 22.32 -4.54
CA GLY A 528 0.05 23.56 -5.17
C GLY A 528 0.71 23.89 -6.51
N LEU A 529 1.89 23.33 -6.83
CA LEU A 529 2.64 23.64 -8.05
C LEU A 529 2.57 22.52 -9.10
N ASN A 530 3.12 21.34 -8.81
CA ASN A 530 3.34 20.29 -9.82
C ASN A 530 3.24 18.85 -9.27
N LYS A 531 2.63 18.65 -8.10
CA LYS A 531 2.41 17.31 -7.53
C LYS A 531 1.69 16.37 -8.49
N ALA A 532 2.17 15.14 -8.53
CA ALA A 532 1.63 14.05 -9.34
C ALA A 532 1.82 12.71 -8.62
N SER A 533 1.18 11.67 -9.17
CA SER A 533 1.04 10.36 -8.54
C SER A 533 1.10 9.27 -9.61
N HIS A 534 1.83 8.19 -9.34
CA HIS A 534 1.88 7.01 -10.19
C HIS A 534 1.74 5.77 -9.31
N GLY A 535 0.65 5.03 -9.47
CA GLY A 535 0.33 3.89 -8.63
C GLY A 535 -0.36 2.76 -9.38
N GLN A 536 -0.62 1.67 -8.67
CA GLN A 536 -1.26 0.48 -9.21
C GLN A 536 -2.05 -0.28 -8.13
N GLU A 537 -3.25 -0.72 -8.47
CA GLU A 537 -4.02 -1.68 -7.66
C GLU A 537 -3.55 -3.11 -7.95
N ASN A 538 -3.12 -3.81 -6.91
CA ASN A 538 -2.58 -5.16 -7.01
C ASN A 538 -3.62 -6.15 -6.48
N PHE A 539 -4.03 -7.09 -7.33
CA PHE A 539 -5.08 -8.05 -7.03
C PHE A 539 -4.54 -9.39 -6.54
N SER A 540 -5.12 -9.91 -5.47
CA SER A 540 -4.87 -11.27 -4.95
C SER A 540 -6.03 -12.23 -5.26
N PRO A 541 -5.76 -13.54 -5.49
CA PRO A 541 -6.80 -14.55 -5.64
C PRO A 541 -7.55 -14.87 -4.34
N ILE A 542 -7.08 -14.36 -3.19
CA ILE A 542 -7.78 -14.38 -1.89
C ILE A 542 -7.78 -12.97 -1.28
N ALA A 543 -8.73 -12.62 -0.43
CA ALA A 543 -8.73 -11.32 0.25
C ALA A 543 -7.46 -11.14 1.11
N TRP A 544 -6.78 -9.99 0.97
CA TRP A 544 -5.47 -9.70 1.61
C TRP A 544 -5.54 -9.66 3.14
N SER A 545 -6.74 -9.50 3.72
CA SER A 545 -6.99 -9.50 5.17
C SER A 545 -6.98 -10.89 5.82
N GLN A 546 -6.99 -11.97 5.03
CA GLN A 546 -7.06 -13.34 5.55
C GLN A 546 -5.70 -13.84 6.08
N GLU A 547 -4.61 -13.56 5.36
CA GLU A 547 -3.25 -14.05 5.65
C GLU A 547 -2.25 -12.90 5.87
N PHE A 548 -1.04 -13.23 6.35
CA PHE A 548 0.07 -12.26 6.46
C PHE A 548 0.88 -12.26 5.16
N HIS A 549 1.04 -11.08 4.56
CA HIS A 549 1.79 -10.86 3.33
C HIS A 549 3.02 -9.99 3.59
N VAL A 550 4.02 -10.08 2.72
CA VAL A 550 5.21 -9.21 2.78
C VAL A 550 5.11 -8.13 1.72
N PHE A 551 4.88 -6.89 2.15
CA PHE A 551 4.84 -5.70 1.30
C PHE A 551 6.22 -5.05 1.30
N GLU A 552 6.81 -4.79 0.13
CA GLU A 552 8.17 -4.27 0.01
C GLU A 552 8.28 -3.14 -1.00
N VAL A 553 9.24 -2.24 -0.78
CA VAL A 553 9.73 -1.31 -1.80
C VAL A 553 11.25 -1.25 -1.77
N GLU A 554 11.85 -1.25 -2.95
CA GLU A 554 13.25 -0.97 -3.21
C GLU A 554 13.37 0.34 -3.98
N TRP A 555 14.27 1.25 -3.57
CA TRP A 555 14.48 2.49 -4.29
C TRP A 555 15.94 2.92 -4.43
N SER A 556 16.16 3.70 -5.49
CA SER A 556 17.43 4.23 -5.96
C SER A 556 17.20 5.56 -6.68
N PRO A 557 18.25 6.34 -7.02
CA PRO A 557 18.10 7.61 -7.74
C PRO A 557 17.60 7.49 -9.19
N GLU A 558 17.40 6.28 -9.71
CA GLU A 558 16.99 5.99 -11.11
C GLU A 558 15.68 5.19 -11.22
N ARG A 559 15.33 4.42 -10.19
CA ARG A 559 14.14 3.56 -10.14
C ARG A 559 13.66 3.34 -8.71
N ILE A 560 12.34 3.27 -8.55
CA ILE A 560 11.60 2.78 -7.38
C ILE A 560 10.80 1.54 -7.81
N THR A 561 10.75 0.49 -6.99
CA THR A 561 10.17 -0.81 -7.35
C THR A 561 9.50 -1.47 -6.16
N TRP A 562 8.24 -1.86 -6.32
CA TRP A 562 7.42 -2.47 -5.28
C TRP A 562 7.31 -3.98 -5.49
N TYR A 563 7.24 -4.72 -4.39
CA TYR A 563 7.02 -6.17 -4.38
C TYR A 563 5.95 -6.54 -3.37
N ILE A 564 5.18 -7.58 -3.66
CA ILE A 564 4.30 -8.24 -2.69
C ILE A 564 4.61 -9.74 -2.72
N ASP A 565 4.90 -10.32 -1.55
CA ASP A 565 5.39 -11.69 -1.37
C ASP A 565 6.59 -12.00 -2.29
N GLY A 566 7.54 -11.06 -2.39
CA GLY A 566 8.74 -11.15 -3.23
C GLY A 566 8.52 -10.98 -4.74
N LYS A 567 7.26 -10.89 -5.20
CA LYS A 567 6.92 -10.71 -6.62
C LYS A 567 6.84 -9.23 -6.94
N ARG A 568 7.57 -8.77 -7.97
CA ARG A 568 7.54 -7.37 -8.40
C ARG A 568 6.14 -7.00 -8.91
N VAL A 569 5.53 -5.96 -8.34
CA VAL A 569 4.19 -5.51 -8.72
C VAL A 569 4.21 -4.21 -9.53
N LEU A 570 4.96 -3.19 -9.09
CA LEU A 570 5.04 -1.87 -9.72
C LEU A 570 6.51 -1.43 -9.87
N SER A 571 6.78 -0.56 -10.85
CA SER A 571 8.04 0.16 -10.95
C SER A 571 7.81 1.58 -11.48
N SER A 572 8.43 2.56 -10.83
CA SER A 572 8.51 3.95 -11.28
C SER A 572 9.96 4.22 -11.69
N GLU A 573 10.16 4.88 -12.83
CA GLU A 573 11.51 5.13 -13.39
C GLU A 573 11.70 6.59 -13.77
N LYS A 574 12.93 7.06 -13.57
CA LYS A 574 13.38 8.41 -13.91
C LYS A 574 13.05 8.78 -15.35
N GLY A 575 12.49 9.97 -15.56
CA GLY A 575 12.21 10.52 -16.88
C GLY A 575 11.06 9.87 -17.67
N LYS A 576 10.43 8.79 -17.19
CA LYS A 576 9.13 8.31 -17.72
C LYS A 576 7.95 9.09 -17.16
N HIS A 577 8.09 9.55 -15.92
CA HIS A 577 7.17 10.40 -15.19
C HIS A 577 7.95 11.66 -14.76
N LEU A 578 7.28 12.79 -14.47
CA LEU A 578 7.95 14.02 -14.00
C LEU A 578 8.83 13.67 -12.79
N ASP A 579 10.10 14.12 -12.76
CA ASP A 579 11.20 13.46 -12.03
C ASP A 579 10.90 13.18 -10.54
N GLY A 580 10.33 12.00 -10.28
CA GLY A 580 9.73 11.61 -9.00
C GLY A 580 10.56 10.56 -8.27
N MET A 581 11.88 10.61 -8.42
CA MET A 581 12.82 9.73 -7.73
C MET A 581 13.28 10.40 -6.42
N HIS A 582 12.78 9.93 -5.28
CA HIS A 582 13.09 10.54 -3.98
C HIS A 582 14.57 10.42 -3.64
N SER A 583 15.21 11.59 -3.53
CA SER A 583 16.65 11.74 -3.31
C SER A 583 16.93 12.46 -1.99
N ARG A 584 16.17 12.07 -0.96
CA ARG A 584 16.28 12.48 0.44
C ARG A 584 16.14 11.26 1.35
N PRO A 585 16.63 11.33 2.60
CA PRO A 585 16.23 10.40 3.65
C PRO A 585 14.71 10.33 3.84
N MET A 586 14.16 9.13 4.00
CA MET A 586 12.74 8.89 4.29
C MET A 586 12.58 8.04 5.56
N PHE A 587 11.43 8.14 6.22
CA PHE A 587 11.11 7.40 7.45
C PHE A 587 9.83 6.55 7.31
N PRO A 588 9.84 5.28 7.75
CA PRO A 588 8.63 4.44 7.85
C PRO A 588 7.50 5.01 8.72
N ILE A 589 6.27 4.85 8.22
CA ILE A 589 4.97 5.15 8.86
C ILE A 589 4.06 3.92 8.71
N LEU A 590 3.31 3.59 9.78
CA LEU A 590 2.28 2.54 9.82
C LEU A 590 1.01 3.10 10.47
N GLU A 591 -0.15 3.00 9.84
CA GLU A 591 -1.40 3.51 10.41
C GLU A 591 -2.67 2.83 9.91
N THR A 592 -3.83 3.26 10.44
CA THR A 592 -5.13 2.94 9.86
C THR A 592 -6.04 4.16 9.89
N GLN A 593 -6.29 4.73 8.70
CA GLN A 593 -7.22 5.83 8.50
C GLN A 593 -8.68 5.33 8.45
N VAL A 594 -9.65 6.18 8.78
CA VAL A 594 -11.07 5.78 8.88
C VAL A 594 -12.01 6.89 8.43
N ASN A 595 -13.08 6.52 7.71
CA ASN A 595 -14.26 7.34 7.41
C ASN A 595 -13.96 8.73 6.80
N GLY A 596 -13.50 8.74 5.54
CA GLY A 596 -13.22 9.96 4.77
C GLY A 596 -12.14 9.72 3.72
N GLY A 597 -11.59 10.79 3.16
CA GLY A 597 -10.49 10.71 2.19
C GLY A 597 -10.83 9.83 0.98
N TRP A 598 -9.84 9.10 0.49
CA TRP A 598 -9.97 8.21 -0.66
C TRP A 598 -10.75 6.92 -0.35
N VAL A 599 -10.64 6.39 0.87
CA VAL A 599 -11.45 5.23 1.31
C VAL A 599 -12.94 5.54 1.44
N GLY A 600 -13.30 6.81 1.62
CA GLY A 600 -14.68 7.26 1.71
C GLY A 600 -15.37 6.84 3.01
N ASN A 601 -16.71 6.85 2.98
CA ASN A 601 -17.53 6.75 4.19
C ASN A 601 -17.70 5.31 4.68
N VAL A 602 -17.63 5.13 6.01
CA VAL A 602 -18.13 3.91 6.67
C VAL A 602 -19.63 3.72 6.41
N ASP A 603 -20.12 2.49 6.59
CA ASP A 603 -21.54 2.17 6.45
C ASP A 603 -22.38 2.77 7.61
N PRO A 604 -23.31 3.71 7.33
CA PRO A 604 -24.20 4.27 8.35
C PRO A 604 -25.23 3.27 8.91
N ALA A 605 -25.37 2.08 8.32
CA ALA A 605 -26.16 1.00 8.86
C ALA A 605 -25.36 0.05 9.78
N GLU A 606 -24.05 0.24 9.92
CA GLU A 606 -23.14 -0.61 10.71
C GLU A 606 -23.13 -2.10 10.31
N GLN A 607 -23.46 -2.42 9.04
CA GLN A 607 -23.54 -3.78 8.51
C GLN A 607 -22.33 -4.17 7.68
N GLU A 608 -21.75 -3.24 6.93
CA GLU A 608 -20.56 -3.44 6.07
C GLU A 608 -19.26 -2.91 6.70
N THR A 609 -19.36 -2.26 7.88
CA THR A 609 -18.22 -1.74 8.63
C THR A 609 -18.04 -2.48 9.95
N LYS A 610 -16.84 -3.03 10.20
CA LYS A 610 -16.47 -3.70 11.46
C LYS A 610 -16.26 -2.66 12.56
N GLN A 611 -17.16 -2.61 13.54
CA GLN A 611 -17.17 -1.60 14.62
C GLN A 611 -15.94 -1.63 15.56
N SER A 612 -15.15 -2.72 15.49
CA SER A 612 -13.78 -2.80 15.99
C SER A 612 -13.00 -3.71 15.05
N SER A 613 -11.78 -3.33 14.64
CA SER A 613 -10.88 -4.16 13.82
C SER A 613 -9.40 -3.75 14.04
N GLU A 614 -8.46 -4.62 13.67
CA GLU A 614 -7.02 -4.45 13.97
C GLU A 614 -6.14 -4.73 12.73
N PHE A 615 -5.34 -3.74 12.32
CA PHE A 615 -4.21 -3.92 11.42
C PHE A 615 -3.05 -4.56 12.19
N LEU A 616 -2.46 -5.64 11.67
CA LEU A 616 -1.37 -6.36 12.33
C LEU A 616 -0.06 -6.24 11.54
N VAL A 617 1.05 -6.00 12.24
CA VAL A 617 2.40 -6.03 11.67
C VAL A 617 3.29 -6.96 12.49
N ASP A 618 3.95 -7.89 11.81
CA ASP A 618 4.82 -8.94 12.34
C ASP A 618 6.28 -8.47 12.42
N TRP A 619 6.78 -7.82 11.37
CA TRP A 619 8.06 -7.11 11.41
C TRP A 619 8.16 -6.02 10.34
N VAL A 620 9.03 -5.05 10.60
CA VAL A 620 9.54 -4.08 9.63
C VAL A 620 11.05 -4.27 9.54
N ARG A 621 11.60 -4.49 8.34
CA ARG A 621 13.04 -4.70 8.12
C ARG A 621 13.54 -3.82 6.98
N VAL A 622 14.64 -3.11 7.21
CA VAL A 622 15.24 -2.18 6.25
C VAL A 622 16.67 -2.60 5.92
N TYR A 623 16.94 -2.68 4.62
CA TYR A 623 18.19 -3.15 4.06
C TYR A 623 18.85 -2.06 3.19
N GLN A 624 20.18 -2.00 3.23
CA GLN A 624 21.02 -1.12 2.44
C GLN A 624 22.26 -1.90 1.93
N LYS A 625 23.21 -1.22 1.29
CA LYS A 625 24.56 -1.74 1.03
C LYS A 625 25.42 -1.58 2.29
N GLU A 626 26.43 -2.43 2.46
CA GLU A 626 27.32 -2.42 3.64
C GLU A 626 28.08 -1.09 3.82
N ASP A 627 28.48 -0.46 2.71
CA ASP A 627 29.19 0.82 2.65
C ASP A 627 28.25 2.04 2.61
N GLN A 628 26.93 1.84 2.63
CA GLN A 628 25.97 2.89 2.34
C GLN A 628 25.98 3.99 3.42
N PRO A 629 25.97 5.27 3.01
CA PRO A 629 25.94 6.38 3.95
C PRO A 629 24.70 6.37 4.87
N LYS A 630 24.94 6.59 6.16
CA LYS A 630 23.94 6.60 7.23
C LYS A 630 23.38 8.00 7.44
N VAL A 631 22.08 8.09 7.71
CA VAL A 631 21.42 9.37 7.99
C VAL A 631 21.73 9.81 9.42
N ARG A 632 21.95 11.11 9.58
CA ARG A 632 22.04 11.82 10.85
C ARG A 632 21.09 13.02 10.82
N PHE A 633 20.55 13.43 11.95
CA PHE A 633 19.73 14.64 12.03
C PHE A 633 19.85 15.33 13.40
N ASP A 634 19.59 16.63 13.41
CA ASP A 634 19.40 17.44 14.61
C ASP A 634 18.16 18.33 14.42
N ASP A 635 17.18 18.16 15.31
CA ASP A 635 15.94 18.94 15.39
C ASP A 635 16.07 20.14 16.36
N LEU A 636 17.31 20.46 16.77
CA LEU A 636 17.72 21.66 17.50
C LEU A 636 17.23 21.73 18.96
N GLU A 637 16.90 20.58 19.57
CA GLU A 637 16.53 20.48 20.98
C GLU A 637 17.70 20.72 21.92
N GLU A 638 17.43 21.35 23.08
CA GLU A 638 18.46 21.70 24.06
C GLU A 638 18.78 20.56 25.05
N ASP A 639 17.87 19.62 25.31
CA ASP A 639 17.98 18.60 26.37
C ASP A 639 18.10 17.13 25.92
N GLY A 640 18.13 16.84 24.61
CA GLY A 640 18.59 15.56 24.06
C GLY A 640 20.03 15.17 24.45
N GLY A 641 20.58 14.01 24.06
CA GLY A 641 20.06 13.04 23.09
C GLY A 641 20.94 12.91 21.84
N THR A 642 22.18 12.44 21.97
CA THR A 642 22.97 11.95 20.82
C THR A 642 22.82 10.43 20.71
N THR A 643 22.54 9.91 19.52
CA THR A 643 22.26 8.48 19.30
C THR A 643 22.99 7.94 18.05
N GLY A 644 22.58 6.77 17.55
CA GLY A 644 23.01 6.29 16.23
C GLY A 644 22.57 7.20 15.07
N TYR A 645 21.53 8.02 15.28
CA TYR A 645 20.93 8.90 14.26
C TYR A 645 20.93 10.38 14.69
N ALA A 646 20.55 10.67 15.94
CA ALA A 646 20.56 12.04 16.47
C ALA A 646 22.01 12.55 16.66
N MET A 647 22.31 13.71 16.10
CA MET A 647 23.58 14.45 16.24
C MET A 647 23.35 15.80 16.93
N ARG A 648 24.42 16.53 17.24
CA ARG A 648 24.37 17.85 17.90
C ARG A 648 25.52 18.76 17.45
N PRO A 649 25.39 20.09 17.56
CA PRO A 649 26.51 21.00 17.38
C PRO A 649 27.56 20.79 18.48
N VAL A 650 28.84 20.74 18.07
CA VAL A 650 30.00 20.83 18.98
C VAL A 650 30.31 22.28 19.39
N SER A 651 29.73 23.26 18.69
CA SER A 651 29.74 24.68 19.08
C SER A 651 28.50 25.41 18.56
N ARG A 652 27.90 26.26 19.39
CA ARG A 652 26.79 27.19 19.09
C ARG A 652 27.23 28.59 19.51
N THR A 653 26.89 29.63 18.75
CA THR A 653 27.14 31.02 19.16
C THR A 653 26.03 31.52 20.10
N ASP A 654 26.41 32.34 21.09
CA ASP A 654 25.49 32.82 22.14
C ASP A 654 24.32 33.67 21.60
N GLY A 655 24.51 34.30 20.44
CA GLY A 655 23.50 35.13 19.77
C GLY A 655 22.43 34.37 18.96
N LEU A 656 22.28 33.06 19.19
CA LEU A 656 21.19 32.25 18.61
C LEU A 656 20.12 31.97 19.67
N ARG A 657 18.90 32.48 19.45
CA ARG A 657 17.75 32.28 20.35
C ARG A 657 16.87 31.11 19.89
N THR A 658 16.32 30.40 20.86
CA THR A 658 15.43 29.25 20.65
C THR A 658 13.97 29.70 20.62
N LEU A 659 13.24 29.29 19.58
CA LEU A 659 11.84 29.61 19.37
C LEU A 659 10.99 28.41 19.81
N SER A 660 10.49 28.45 21.04
CA SER A 660 9.88 27.29 21.69
C SER A 660 8.38 27.10 21.39
N THR A 661 7.59 28.15 21.54
CA THR A 661 6.13 28.21 21.30
C THR A 661 5.73 29.69 21.33
N GLY A 662 5.21 30.23 20.23
CA GLY A 662 4.59 31.56 20.29
C GLY A 662 3.18 31.55 20.86
N SER A 663 2.51 32.69 20.81
CA SER A 663 1.17 32.90 21.38
C SER A 663 0.06 32.93 20.33
N LEU A 664 0.43 33.07 19.05
CA LEU A 664 -0.48 33.07 17.91
C LEU A 664 -0.37 31.73 17.16
N GLN A 665 -1.43 31.32 16.48
CA GLN A 665 -1.54 29.99 15.87
C GLN A 665 -0.35 29.66 14.94
N TYR A 666 0.09 30.63 14.12
CA TYR A 666 1.21 30.48 13.19
C TYR A 666 2.61 30.60 13.84
N GLU A 667 2.70 30.91 15.13
CA GLU A 667 3.97 30.95 15.89
C GLU A 667 4.17 29.69 16.75
N ASP A 668 3.12 28.90 16.94
CA ASP A 668 3.19 27.63 17.65
C ASP A 668 3.60 26.52 16.68
N LYS A 669 4.78 25.96 16.93
CA LYS A 669 5.35 24.82 16.20
C LYS A 669 4.38 23.64 16.06
N ASN A 670 3.48 23.43 17.03
CA ASN A 670 2.54 22.30 17.06
C ASN A 670 1.32 22.49 16.15
N HIS A 671 1.07 23.70 15.62
CA HIS A 671 -0.07 23.98 14.74
C HIS A 671 0.21 23.76 13.24
N PHE A 672 1.44 23.43 12.87
CA PHE A 672 1.82 23.24 11.48
C PHE A 672 1.50 21.83 11.00
N PHE A 673 0.46 21.69 10.18
CA PHE A 673 0.05 20.42 9.57
C PHE A 673 0.29 20.42 8.07
N TYR A 674 0.91 19.37 7.54
CA TYR A 674 0.93 19.06 6.10
C TYR A 674 -0.04 17.90 5.90
N GLY A 675 -1.15 18.04 5.18
CA GLY A 675 -2.04 16.91 4.88
C GLY A 675 -2.50 16.06 6.10
N GLY A 676 -2.59 16.65 7.30
CA GLY A 676 -2.86 15.93 8.55
C GLY A 676 -1.62 15.40 9.29
N GLN A 677 -0.44 15.34 8.66
CA GLN A 677 0.83 14.97 9.29
C GLN A 677 1.26 15.97 10.38
N PRO A 678 1.65 15.52 11.59
CA PRO A 678 2.27 16.38 12.59
C PRO A 678 3.69 16.80 12.17
N ARG A 679 4.00 18.08 12.28
CA ARG A 679 5.39 18.57 12.15
C ARG A 679 6.12 18.40 13.49
N TYR A 680 7.32 17.83 13.43
CA TYR A 680 8.10 17.37 14.60
C TYR A 680 9.36 18.22 14.85
N GLU A 681 9.46 19.37 14.19
CA GLU A 681 10.42 20.43 14.44
C GLU A 681 10.09 21.10 15.79
N THR A 682 10.36 20.37 16.87
CA THR A 682 10.04 20.73 18.25
C THR A 682 10.87 21.92 18.76
N SER A 683 11.93 22.30 18.04
CA SER A 683 12.71 23.51 18.26
C SER A 683 13.02 24.19 16.92
N ARG A 684 13.20 25.51 16.97
CA ARG A 684 13.70 26.31 15.84
C ARG A 684 14.65 27.37 16.38
N LEU A 685 15.68 27.70 15.61
CA LEU A 685 16.67 28.71 15.97
C LEU A 685 16.56 29.93 15.05
N ALA A 686 16.71 31.10 15.65
CA ALA A 686 16.81 32.39 14.96
C ALA A 686 17.95 33.22 15.56
N VAL A 687 18.39 34.26 14.85
CA VAL A 687 19.34 35.24 15.40
C VAL A 687 18.63 36.08 16.47
N ALA A 688 19.31 36.36 17.58
CA ALA A 688 18.79 37.26 18.61
C ALA A 688 18.95 38.74 18.19
N ASP A 689 18.00 39.58 18.57
CA ASP A 689 17.92 40.97 18.11
C ASP A 689 19.16 41.80 18.53
N ASP A 690 19.75 41.47 19.67
CA ASP A 690 20.98 42.06 20.22
C ASP A 690 22.28 41.37 19.75
N ALA A 691 22.23 40.18 19.16
CA ALA A 691 23.39 39.39 18.73
C ALA A 691 24.37 40.18 17.84
N THR A 692 25.68 40.06 18.09
CA THR A 692 26.73 40.76 17.31
C THR A 692 27.74 39.77 16.72
N GLY A 693 28.23 40.09 15.51
CA GLY A 693 29.11 39.20 14.75
C GLY A 693 28.39 38.03 14.06
N GLU A 694 29.18 37.13 13.46
CA GLU A 694 28.67 35.92 12.80
C GLU A 694 27.95 35.01 13.80
N GLN A 695 26.72 34.60 13.49
CA GLN A 695 26.00 33.60 14.28
C GLN A 695 26.00 32.25 13.55
N ALA A 696 26.34 31.17 14.26
CA ALA A 696 26.58 29.89 13.64
C ALA A 696 26.40 28.67 14.58
N LEU A 697 26.15 27.53 13.94
CA LEU A 697 26.27 26.20 14.53
C LEU A 697 27.41 25.44 13.86
N VAL A 698 28.24 24.75 14.62
CA VAL A 698 29.32 23.88 14.13
C VAL A 698 29.04 22.45 14.55
N TYR A 699 29.02 21.52 13.60
CA TYR A 699 28.85 20.08 13.83
C TYR A 699 30.15 19.35 13.48
N GLU A 700 30.48 18.32 14.26
CA GLU A 700 31.53 17.35 13.92
C GLU A 700 30.88 16.05 13.45
N VAL A 701 30.93 15.80 12.15
CA VAL A 701 30.41 14.58 11.50
C VAL A 701 31.47 14.11 10.51
N PRO A 702 32.30 13.11 10.87
CA PRO A 702 33.34 12.60 9.98
C PRO A 702 32.76 12.02 8.68
N ALA A 703 33.32 12.42 7.54
CA ALA A 703 33.01 11.96 6.18
C ALA A 703 31.59 12.30 5.66
N VAL A 704 31.09 13.51 5.92
CA VAL A 704 29.83 14.05 5.34
C VAL A 704 29.79 13.88 3.82
N LYS A 705 28.74 13.21 3.29
CA LYS A 705 28.40 13.14 1.86
C LYS A 705 27.48 14.29 1.48
N ASP A 706 26.36 14.46 2.19
CA ASP A 706 25.34 15.46 1.89
C ASP A 706 24.82 16.14 3.16
N VAL A 707 24.26 17.34 3.00
CA VAL A 707 23.65 18.16 4.06
C VAL A 707 22.37 18.77 3.53
N HIS A 708 21.31 18.75 4.33
CA HIS A 708 20.00 19.35 4.05
C HIS A 708 19.62 20.25 5.23
N LEU A 709 19.27 21.50 4.95
CA LEU A 709 18.86 22.48 5.97
C LEU A 709 17.38 22.80 5.80
N THR A 710 16.51 22.35 6.72
CA THR A 710 15.11 22.79 6.74
C THR A 710 15.03 24.18 7.37
N THR A 711 14.40 25.10 6.65
CA THR A 711 14.29 26.50 7.05
C THR A 711 12.86 27.02 6.86
N TYR A 712 12.48 28.00 7.67
CA TYR A 712 11.22 28.72 7.56
C TYR A 712 11.48 30.21 7.35
N TYR A 713 10.69 30.81 6.46
CA TYR A 713 10.71 32.22 6.10
C TYR A 713 9.29 32.77 6.19
N GLN A 714 9.07 33.87 6.91
CA GLN A 714 7.73 34.46 7.06
C GLN A 714 7.08 34.73 5.68
N THR A 715 5.79 34.45 5.54
CA THR A 715 5.06 34.81 4.32
C THR A 715 4.55 36.23 4.38
N LEU A 716 4.81 36.99 3.32
CA LEU A 716 4.32 38.33 3.09
C LEU A 716 2.92 38.28 2.47
N ARG A 717 2.10 39.28 2.80
CA ARG A 717 0.76 39.45 2.25
C ARG A 717 0.79 40.12 0.88
N ASP A 718 0.41 39.42 -0.18
CA ASP A 718 -0.04 40.09 -1.40
C ASP A 718 -1.41 40.76 -1.17
N GLY A 719 -1.65 41.87 -1.86
CA GLY A 719 -2.84 42.69 -1.73
C GLY A 719 -4.01 42.30 -2.63
N ASN A 720 -3.77 41.58 -3.74
CA ASN A 720 -4.80 41.28 -4.75
C ASN A 720 -4.82 39.86 -5.30
N ASP A 721 -3.72 39.10 -5.22
CA ASP A 721 -3.64 37.75 -5.79
C ASP A 721 -4.12 36.68 -4.79
N THR A 722 -4.72 35.58 -5.28
CA THR A 722 -5.32 34.56 -4.42
C THR A 722 -5.16 33.12 -4.91
N VAL A 723 -5.04 32.19 -3.96
CA VAL A 723 -4.92 30.74 -4.18
C VAL A 723 -6.06 29.98 -3.51
N PRO A 724 -6.49 28.82 -4.05
CA PRO A 724 -7.33 27.87 -3.33
C PRO A 724 -6.59 27.32 -2.10
N GLY A 725 -7.21 27.38 -0.94
CA GLY A 725 -6.70 26.71 0.26
C GLY A 725 -6.98 25.20 0.26
N PRO A 726 -6.37 24.46 1.21
CA PRO A 726 -6.47 23.00 1.29
C PRO A 726 -7.91 22.50 1.56
N TRP A 727 -8.85 23.36 1.94
CA TRP A 727 -10.25 23.04 2.20
C TRP A 727 -11.23 23.74 1.24
N GLY A 728 -10.72 24.32 0.13
CA GLY A 728 -11.51 24.99 -0.89
C GLY A 728 -11.88 26.45 -0.57
N GLU A 729 -11.29 27.03 0.47
CA GLU A 729 -11.32 28.45 0.77
C GLU A 729 -10.49 29.27 -0.23
N VAL A 730 -10.66 30.61 -0.26
CA VAL A 730 -9.86 31.51 -1.12
C VAL A 730 -8.97 32.37 -0.23
N LEU A 731 -7.66 32.18 -0.35
CA LEU A 731 -6.64 32.79 0.51
C LEU A 731 -5.81 33.80 -0.28
N PRO A 732 -5.32 34.89 0.35
CA PRO A 732 -4.33 35.75 -0.29
C PRO A 732 -3.08 34.94 -0.61
N HIS A 733 -2.57 35.09 -1.84
CA HIS A 733 -1.32 34.47 -2.25
C HIS A 733 -0.20 35.05 -1.37
N GLY A 734 0.52 34.17 -0.67
CA GLY A 734 1.70 34.56 0.10
C GLY A 734 2.93 34.55 -0.78
N HIS A 735 3.86 35.47 -0.55
CA HIS A 735 5.23 35.39 -1.09
C HIS A 735 6.20 35.14 0.06
N SER A 736 7.28 34.39 -0.16
CA SER A 736 8.31 34.23 0.87
C SER A 736 9.13 35.51 1.03
N ILE A 737 9.46 35.94 2.26
CA ILE A 737 10.46 37.01 2.45
C ILE A 737 11.80 36.68 1.77
N ARG A 738 12.13 35.38 1.59
CA ARG A 738 13.35 34.93 0.91
C ARG A 738 13.35 35.33 -0.57
N GLU A 739 12.23 35.14 -1.24
CA GLU A 739 12.01 35.45 -2.66
C GLU A 739 12.08 36.96 -2.89
N VAL A 740 11.38 37.73 -2.05
CA VAL A 740 11.39 39.20 -2.08
C VAL A 740 12.77 39.79 -1.70
N ALA A 741 13.59 39.05 -0.95
CA ALA A 741 14.97 39.43 -0.62
C ALA A 741 16.03 38.98 -1.66
N ASP A 742 15.65 38.30 -2.74
CA ASP A 742 16.56 37.74 -3.77
C ASP A 742 17.73 36.92 -3.17
N GLY A 743 17.40 36.03 -2.23
CA GLY A 743 18.38 35.15 -1.56
C GLY A 743 19.30 35.85 -0.55
N ALA A 744 19.16 37.16 -0.32
CA ALA A 744 19.98 37.89 0.67
C ALA A 744 19.76 37.45 2.14
N LEU A 745 18.75 36.60 2.38
CA LEU A 745 18.42 35.99 3.67
C LEU A 745 18.79 34.50 3.73
N ASP A 746 19.62 34.00 2.81
CA ASP A 746 20.02 32.60 2.75
C ASP A 746 21.03 32.23 3.85
N PHE A 747 20.90 30.98 4.34
CA PHE A 747 21.91 30.36 5.18
C PHE A 747 23.17 30.03 4.36
N THR A 748 24.34 30.17 4.96
CA THR A 748 25.61 29.79 4.32
C THR A 748 26.19 28.54 4.98
N LEU A 749 26.40 27.48 4.19
CA LEU A 749 27.11 26.28 4.64
C LEU A 749 28.61 26.40 4.37
N MET A 750 29.40 26.13 5.39
CA MET A 750 30.86 26.03 5.32
C MET A 750 31.29 24.61 5.72
N ARG A 751 32.37 24.10 5.12
CA ARG A 751 33.01 22.82 5.47
C ARG A 751 34.43 23.01 5.98
N SER A 752 34.91 22.08 6.82
CA SER A 752 36.31 22.01 7.26
C SER A 752 36.76 20.56 7.50
N THR A 753 38.08 20.35 7.39
CA THR A 753 38.80 19.12 7.76
C THR A 753 39.22 19.13 9.23
N ASP A 754 39.41 20.31 9.82
CA ASP A 754 40.06 20.51 11.13
C ASP A 754 39.27 21.42 12.10
N GLY A 755 38.13 21.98 11.66
CA GLY A 755 37.26 22.84 12.48
C GLY A 755 37.70 24.31 12.55
N THR A 756 38.84 24.66 11.92
CA THR A 756 39.43 26.00 11.94
C THR A 756 39.54 26.61 10.54
N ASN A 757 39.91 25.81 9.53
CA ASN A 757 40.05 26.23 8.14
C ASN A 757 38.73 26.00 7.39
N TRP A 758 37.91 27.05 7.29
CA TRP A 758 36.58 26.99 6.70
C TRP A 758 36.57 27.32 5.20
N ARG A 759 35.79 26.56 4.42
CA ARG A 759 35.54 26.80 2.99
C ARG A 759 34.03 26.80 2.71
N PRO A 760 33.48 27.72 1.90
CA PRO A 760 32.07 27.69 1.54
C PRO A 760 31.72 26.46 0.72
N VAL A 761 30.46 26.03 0.84
CA VAL A 761 29.85 24.94 0.07
C VAL A 761 28.69 25.53 -0.72
N ALA A 762 28.61 25.23 -2.02
CA ALA A 762 27.48 25.62 -2.84
C ALA A 762 26.25 24.77 -2.45
N MET A 763 25.08 25.41 -2.40
CA MET A 763 23.81 24.76 -2.10
C MET A 763 22.80 25.02 -3.21
N THR A 764 21.86 24.10 -3.40
CA THR A 764 20.66 24.27 -4.23
C THR A 764 19.45 24.38 -3.34
N THR A 765 18.63 25.43 -3.52
CA THR A 765 17.40 25.61 -2.74
C THR A 765 16.21 24.92 -3.41
N VAL A 766 15.38 24.28 -2.60
CA VAL A 766 14.03 23.82 -2.96
C VAL A 766 13.02 24.66 -2.16
N GLU A 767 12.08 25.30 -2.85
CA GLU A 767 10.92 25.93 -2.23
C GLU A 767 9.82 24.85 -2.08
N ASN A 768 9.49 24.49 -0.83
CA ASN A 768 8.71 23.28 -0.55
C ASN A 768 7.20 23.54 -0.58
N PHE A 769 6.77 24.66 0.02
CA PHE A 769 5.41 25.20 -0.01
C PHE A 769 5.37 26.58 0.66
N VAL A 770 4.36 27.37 0.30
CA VAL A 770 4.14 28.73 0.83
C VAL A 770 2.77 28.79 1.52
N GLU A 771 2.75 29.02 2.83
CA GLU A 771 1.52 29.11 3.62
C GLU A 771 0.91 30.53 3.58
N PRO A 772 -0.43 30.68 3.62
CA PRO A 772 -1.10 31.99 3.52
C PRO A 772 -0.70 32.93 4.67
N HIS A 773 -0.48 34.21 4.37
CA HIS A 773 -0.11 35.17 5.42
C HIS A 773 -1.25 35.38 6.45
N PRO A 774 -0.95 35.40 7.77
CA PRO A 774 0.36 35.25 8.40
C PRO A 774 0.74 33.78 8.66
N ALA A 775 1.84 33.32 8.04
CA ALA A 775 2.41 32.00 8.23
C ALA A 775 3.89 31.98 7.81
N TYR A 776 4.45 30.79 7.54
CA TYR A 776 5.83 30.64 7.05
C TYR A 776 5.90 29.75 5.80
N ALA A 777 6.67 30.18 4.80
CA ALA A 777 7.12 29.34 3.71
C ALA A 777 8.22 28.41 4.20
N ARG A 778 8.22 27.15 3.75
CA ARG A 778 9.26 26.17 4.05
C ARG A 778 10.21 26.08 2.86
N ALA A 779 11.50 26.33 3.09
CA ALA A 779 12.54 26.15 2.09
C ALA A 779 13.60 25.15 2.59
N THR A 780 14.25 24.44 1.67
CA THR A 780 15.33 23.51 2.01
C THR A 780 16.57 23.76 1.18
N PHE A 781 17.71 23.93 1.86
CA PHE A 781 19.01 24.09 1.21
C PHE A 781 19.74 22.75 1.18
N ASP A 782 19.99 22.24 -0.02
CA ASP A 782 20.71 20.99 -0.24
C ASP A 782 22.16 21.25 -0.65
N ALA A 783 23.11 20.66 0.07
CA ALA A 783 24.51 20.58 -0.32
C ALA A 783 24.86 19.11 -0.56
N ARG A 784 25.17 18.72 -1.79
CA ARG A 784 25.34 17.31 -2.18
C ARG A 784 26.77 17.00 -2.65
N GLY A 785 27.25 15.79 -2.36
CA GLY A 785 28.56 15.30 -2.83
C GLY A 785 29.77 16.00 -2.20
N LEU A 786 29.70 16.40 -0.93
CA LEU A 786 30.82 17.00 -0.20
C LEU A 786 32.04 16.06 -0.17
N PRO A 787 33.28 16.57 -0.32
CA PRO A 787 34.48 15.73 -0.33
C PRO A 787 34.67 14.93 0.95
N GLU A 788 35.26 13.74 0.83
CA GLU A 788 35.41 12.73 1.89
C GLU A 788 36.22 13.21 3.10
N ASP A 789 37.09 14.21 2.91
CA ASP A 789 37.86 14.85 3.98
C ASP A 789 37.01 15.75 4.90
N THR A 790 35.75 16.00 4.55
CA THR A 790 34.84 16.84 5.34
C THR A 790 34.50 16.17 6.67
N ARG A 791 35.03 16.75 7.75
CA ARG A 791 34.83 16.31 9.14
C ARG A 791 33.94 17.26 9.95
N PHE A 792 33.94 18.54 9.59
CA PHE A 792 33.12 19.55 10.24
C PHE A 792 32.30 20.32 9.21
N ILE A 793 31.07 20.65 9.59
CA ILE A 793 30.24 21.63 8.88
C ILE A 793 29.88 22.77 9.82
N LYS A 794 29.83 23.99 9.29
CA LYS A 794 29.37 25.19 10.00
C LYS A 794 28.23 25.81 9.20
N ILE A 795 27.07 25.93 9.83
CA ILE A 795 25.89 26.61 9.28
C ILE A 795 25.92 28.03 9.84
N VAL A 796 26.06 29.00 8.95
CA VAL A 796 26.08 30.43 9.27
C VAL A 796 24.70 31.01 8.94
N PHE A 797 24.13 31.73 9.91
CA PHE A 797 22.85 32.40 9.77
C PHE A 797 23.01 33.69 8.95
N PRO A 798 21.96 34.14 8.23
CA PRO A 798 21.99 35.41 7.50
C PRO A 798 22.24 36.61 8.44
N LYS A 799 22.81 37.68 7.88
CA LYS A 799 23.04 38.95 8.60
C LYS A 799 21.78 39.81 8.54
N PHE A 800 21.38 40.38 9.68
CA PHE A 800 20.28 41.35 9.76
C PHE A 800 20.83 42.77 10.03
N PRO A 801 20.35 43.81 9.33
CA PRO A 801 20.89 45.16 9.46
C PRO A 801 20.44 45.82 10.77
N LYS A 802 21.41 46.21 11.60
CA LYS A 802 21.12 46.92 12.87
C LYS A 802 20.90 48.42 12.67
N ARG A 803 20.02 48.96 13.51
CA ARG A 803 19.95 50.38 13.86
C ARG A 803 20.62 50.56 15.23
N ASP A 804 21.44 51.59 15.38
CA ASP A 804 22.07 51.91 16.64
C ASP A 804 21.10 52.60 17.62
N GLN A 805 21.60 53.03 18.79
CA GLN A 805 20.78 53.72 19.80
C GLN A 805 20.40 55.17 19.41
N GLN A 806 20.87 55.65 18.26
CA GLN A 806 20.60 56.97 17.71
C GLN A 806 19.66 56.88 16.47
N GLY A 807 19.51 55.69 15.90
CA GLY A 807 18.69 55.39 14.72
C GLY A 807 19.46 55.31 13.40
N GLU A 808 20.79 55.49 13.42
CA GLU A 808 21.66 55.34 12.26
C GLU A 808 22.00 53.85 12.03
N GLN A 809 22.40 53.50 10.80
CA GLN A 809 22.73 52.12 10.44
C GLN A 809 24.20 51.81 10.73
N GLU A 810 24.46 50.63 11.30
CA GLU A 810 25.81 50.04 11.16
C GLU A 810 26.08 49.74 9.67
N GLN A 811 27.33 49.88 9.24
CA GLN A 811 27.69 49.76 7.82
C GLN A 811 27.62 48.30 7.36
N ASN A 812 26.56 47.94 6.64
CA ASN A 812 26.28 46.58 6.18
C ASN A 812 26.67 46.37 4.70
N ASP A 813 27.14 45.16 4.38
CA ASP A 813 27.50 44.75 3.00
C ASP A 813 26.27 44.51 2.07
N VAL A 814 25.06 44.46 2.64
CA VAL A 814 23.82 44.06 1.95
C VAL A 814 22.96 45.28 1.65
N ALA A 815 23.10 45.82 0.44
CA ALA A 815 22.39 47.03 -0.02
C ALA A 815 20.94 46.75 -0.50
N ASN A 816 20.17 45.91 0.20
CA ASN A 816 18.76 45.63 -0.12
C ASN A 816 17.83 46.29 0.91
N PRO A 817 17.06 47.34 0.55
CA PRO A 817 16.20 48.07 1.49
C PRO A 817 15.01 47.26 2.03
N LEU A 818 14.69 46.10 1.44
CA LEU A 818 13.66 45.20 1.96
C LEU A 818 14.14 44.49 3.23
N VAL A 819 15.41 44.07 3.26
CA VAL A 819 16.08 43.44 4.41
C VAL A 819 16.12 44.39 5.63
N GLU A 820 16.09 45.70 5.42
CA GLU A 820 15.98 46.72 6.50
C GLU A 820 14.66 46.69 7.30
N SER A 821 13.68 45.91 6.84
CA SER A 821 12.36 45.76 7.47
C SER A 821 12.05 44.35 7.98
N VAL A 822 12.95 43.38 7.74
CA VAL A 822 12.79 41.97 8.15
C VAL A 822 13.31 41.78 9.57
N SER A 823 12.54 41.12 10.42
CA SER A 823 12.96 40.78 11.77
C SER A 823 13.87 39.54 11.75
N PRO A 824 14.91 39.46 12.61
CA PRO A 824 15.74 38.25 12.75
C PRO A 824 14.95 36.97 13.05
N VAL A 825 13.74 37.11 13.57
CA VAL A 825 12.82 36.03 13.98
C VAL A 825 12.00 35.46 12.82
N ASP A 826 11.91 36.20 11.71
CA ASP A 826 11.13 35.85 10.53
C ASP A 826 11.85 34.80 9.67
N VAL A 827 13.14 34.57 9.92
CA VAL A 827 13.99 33.55 9.28
C VAL A 827 14.47 32.57 10.34
N GLN A 828 14.19 31.28 10.12
CA GLN A 828 14.37 30.25 11.15
C GLN A 828 15.05 29.01 10.57
N LEU A 829 16.07 28.49 11.25
CA LEU A 829 16.57 27.14 11.03
C LEU A 829 15.74 26.19 11.89
N ALA A 830 15.21 25.11 11.32
CA ALA A 830 14.38 24.15 12.04
C ALA A 830 14.98 22.74 12.11
N LYS A 831 15.81 22.36 11.14
CA LYS A 831 16.42 21.03 11.10
C LYS A 831 17.73 21.03 10.33
N VAL A 832 18.66 20.18 10.76
CA VAL A 832 19.87 19.84 10.02
C VAL A 832 19.88 18.33 9.80
N THR A 833 19.69 17.89 8.56
CA THR A 833 19.82 16.48 8.17
C THR A 833 21.14 16.30 7.42
N VAL A 834 21.88 15.23 7.70
CA VAL A 834 23.20 14.95 7.13
C VAL A 834 23.28 13.49 6.71
N LEU A 835 23.86 13.23 5.55
CA LEU A 835 24.18 11.88 5.13
C LEU A 835 25.68 11.60 5.32
N GLN A 836 26.01 10.68 6.22
CA GLN A 836 27.37 10.39 6.69
C GLN A 836 27.91 9.11 6.06
N ARG A 837 29.05 9.13 5.35
CA ARG A 837 29.68 7.89 4.83
C ARG A 837 30.11 6.96 5.96
N ALA A 838 30.27 5.67 5.65
CA ALA A 838 30.98 4.75 6.52
C ALA A 838 32.39 5.28 6.84
N VAL A 839 32.70 5.43 8.12
CA VAL A 839 34.04 5.79 8.60
C VAL A 839 34.80 4.49 8.85
N ALA A 840 35.95 4.30 8.20
CA ALA A 840 36.78 3.13 8.47
C ALA A 840 37.22 3.11 9.94
N GLU A 841 36.88 2.06 10.67
CA GLU A 841 37.36 1.90 12.05
C GLU A 841 38.90 1.81 12.06
N PRO A 842 39.57 2.38 13.09
CA PRO A 842 41.00 2.18 13.25
C PRO A 842 41.27 0.68 13.41
N ALA A 843 42.14 0.13 12.55
CA ALA A 843 42.42 -1.30 12.53
C ALA A 843 42.74 -1.82 13.95
N PRO A 844 42.15 -2.97 14.37
CA PRO A 844 42.29 -3.46 15.73
C PRO A 844 43.77 -3.60 16.09
N PRO A 845 44.16 -3.23 17.32
CA PRO A 845 45.57 -3.14 17.71
C PRO A 845 46.25 -4.47 17.43
N THR A 846 47.31 -4.43 16.61
CA THR A 846 47.98 -5.64 16.12
C THR A 846 48.31 -6.54 17.30
N PRO A 847 47.83 -7.81 17.31
CA PRO A 847 48.08 -8.69 18.44
C PRO A 847 49.59 -8.80 18.67
N PRO A 848 50.06 -8.77 19.93
CA PRO A 848 51.48 -8.73 20.23
C PRO A 848 52.17 -9.89 19.53
N ALA A 849 53.24 -9.57 18.79
CA ALA A 849 53.90 -10.51 17.88
C ALA A 849 54.20 -11.83 18.63
N PRO A 850 53.82 -13.00 18.06
CA PRO A 850 53.97 -14.27 18.76
C PRO A 850 55.44 -14.48 19.14
N PRO A 851 55.71 -14.99 20.36
CA PRO A 851 57.09 -15.14 20.85
C PRO A 851 57.88 -16.00 19.87
N THR A 852 59.10 -15.54 19.55
CA THR A 852 59.96 -16.18 18.55
C THR A 852 60.14 -17.66 18.87
N PRO A 853 59.88 -18.58 17.92
CA PRO A 853 59.92 -20.01 18.21
C PRO A 853 61.32 -20.44 18.63
N THR A 854 61.41 -21.03 19.82
CA THR A 854 62.62 -21.69 20.31
C THR A 854 62.91 -22.91 19.43
N PRO A 855 64.17 -23.23 19.11
CA PRO A 855 64.50 -24.40 18.28
C PRO A 855 63.95 -25.71 18.89
N PRO A 856 63.53 -26.69 18.06
CA PRO A 856 62.98 -27.94 18.53
C PRO A 856 64.08 -28.89 19.03
N ASP A 857 64.07 -29.21 20.32
CA ASP A 857 64.74 -30.40 20.84
C ASP A 857 63.90 -31.66 20.56
N THR A 858 64.58 -32.81 20.49
CA THR A 858 64.08 -34.03 19.87
C THR A 858 63.35 -35.01 20.80
N GLU A 859 62.69 -35.97 20.15
CA GLU A 859 62.14 -37.24 20.64
C GLU A 859 60.65 -37.28 21.02
N GLN A 860 59.99 -38.28 20.44
CA GLN A 860 58.57 -38.62 20.61
C GLN A 860 58.52 -40.00 21.28
N PRO A 861 57.48 -40.27 22.08
CA PRO A 861 56.74 -41.52 21.84
C PRO A 861 55.23 -41.31 21.73
N THR A 862 54.55 -42.38 21.29
CA THR A 862 53.18 -42.39 20.77
C THR A 862 52.07 -42.27 21.84
N PRO A 863 50.84 -41.84 21.46
CA PRO A 863 49.79 -41.48 22.41
C PRO A 863 48.94 -42.66 22.92
N PRO A 864 48.33 -42.54 24.11
CA PRO A 864 47.26 -43.42 24.58
C PRO A 864 45.87 -43.04 24.01
N THR A 865 44.99 -44.02 23.95
CA THR A 865 43.61 -43.94 23.42
C THR A 865 42.69 -43.02 24.25
N PRO A 866 41.74 -42.28 23.64
CA PRO A 866 40.78 -41.46 24.38
C PRO A 866 39.83 -42.29 25.26
N THR A 867 39.54 -41.79 26.47
CA THR A 867 38.59 -42.38 27.43
C THR A 867 37.23 -41.67 27.31
N PRO A 868 36.08 -42.39 27.30
CA PRO A 868 34.76 -41.77 27.18
C PRO A 868 34.36 -40.97 28.44
N PRO A 869 33.46 -39.96 28.31
CA PRO A 869 32.99 -39.17 29.45
C PRO A 869 32.16 -40.01 30.43
N SER A 870 32.36 -39.76 31.72
CA SER A 870 31.58 -40.36 32.82
C SER A 870 30.47 -39.42 33.30
N PRO A 871 29.35 -39.94 33.85
CA PRO A 871 28.10 -39.20 33.97
C PRO A 871 28.01 -38.26 35.19
N VAL A 872 27.19 -37.21 35.07
CA VAL A 872 26.78 -36.35 36.19
C VAL A 872 25.58 -36.99 36.92
N PRO A 873 25.61 -37.15 38.26
CA PRO A 873 24.54 -37.77 39.03
C PRO A 873 23.36 -36.81 39.37
N PRO A 874 22.19 -37.34 39.79
CA PRO A 874 20.92 -36.60 39.81
C PRO A 874 20.57 -35.84 41.12
N THR A 875 19.54 -35.00 41.00
CA THR A 875 18.89 -34.15 42.02
C THR A 875 18.16 -34.93 43.13
N PRO A 876 17.98 -34.30 44.31
CA PRO A 876 16.74 -34.47 45.08
C PRO A 876 16.08 -33.15 45.53
N THR A 877 14.77 -33.18 45.78
CA THR A 877 13.91 -32.06 46.22
C THR A 877 13.36 -32.29 47.67
N PRO A 878 12.12 -31.92 48.07
CA PRO A 878 11.83 -30.67 48.82
C PRO A 878 11.13 -30.88 50.19
N SER A 879 11.06 -29.82 51.03
CA SER A 879 10.11 -29.66 52.18
C SER A 879 10.39 -28.32 52.94
N GLU A 880 9.52 -27.66 53.73
CA GLU A 880 8.05 -27.63 53.89
C GLU A 880 7.59 -26.45 54.82
N ARG A 881 6.27 -26.12 54.83
CA ARG A 881 5.50 -25.30 55.84
C ARG A 881 5.84 -23.79 55.93
N GLY A 882 4.89 -22.86 56.18
CA GLY A 882 3.43 -22.96 56.35
C GLY A 882 2.72 -21.58 56.50
N ARG A 883 1.38 -21.54 56.52
CA ARG A 883 0.47 -20.38 56.81
C ARG A 883 -0.37 -20.68 58.08
N PRO A 884 -1.36 -19.87 58.58
CA PRO A 884 -1.77 -18.46 58.33
C PRO A 884 -2.04 -17.63 59.64
N VAL A 885 -2.77 -16.48 59.52
CA VAL A 885 -3.69 -15.80 60.50
C VAL A 885 -3.22 -14.49 61.21
N PRO A 886 -4.03 -13.39 61.21
CA PRO A 886 -3.78 -12.11 61.92
C PRO A 886 -4.60 -11.96 63.23
N PRO A 887 -4.45 -10.86 64.03
CA PRO A 887 -5.22 -9.60 63.88
C PRO A 887 -4.34 -8.34 64.23
N ALA A 888 -4.75 -7.11 64.59
CA ALA A 888 -6.04 -6.44 64.91
C ALA A 888 -5.97 -4.88 64.75
N GLN A 889 -7.08 -4.17 65.03
CA GLN A 889 -7.13 -2.74 65.46
C GLN A 889 -7.70 -2.65 66.90
N PRO A 890 -7.83 -1.45 67.54
CA PRO A 890 -9.20 -0.91 67.72
C PRO A 890 -9.39 0.63 67.86
N THR A 891 -10.59 1.12 67.45
CA THR A 891 -11.39 2.27 68.00
C THR A 891 -10.86 3.72 67.91
N SER A 892 -11.66 4.81 67.84
CA SER A 892 -13.13 5.08 67.69
C SER A 892 -13.34 6.58 67.37
N GLY A 893 -14.50 7.13 66.91
CA GLY A 893 -15.82 6.58 66.50
C GLY A 893 -16.99 7.58 66.68
N LYS A 894 -18.14 7.35 66.00
CA LYS A 894 -19.44 8.11 66.02
C LYS A 894 -19.45 9.48 65.26
N GLY A 895 -20.57 9.93 64.65
CA GLY A 895 -21.83 9.26 64.29
C GLY A 895 -23.08 10.16 64.12
N LEU A 896 -24.06 9.70 63.32
CA LEU A 896 -25.50 10.05 63.25
C LEU A 896 -26.03 11.37 62.59
N ASN A 897 -26.65 11.18 61.39
CA ASN A 897 -28.09 11.33 61.06
C ASN A 897 -28.87 12.68 60.93
N LEU A 898 -29.84 12.63 59.98
CA LEU A 898 -31.19 13.26 59.92
C LEU A 898 -31.42 14.73 59.44
N ALA A 899 -31.64 14.85 58.12
CA ALA A 899 -32.95 15.16 57.47
C ALA A 899 -33.70 16.51 57.58
N LYS A 900 -34.34 16.85 56.42
CA LYS A 900 -35.64 17.54 56.17
C LYS A 900 -35.77 19.07 55.97
N THR A 901 -36.40 19.39 54.81
CA THR A 901 -37.45 20.41 54.53
C THR A 901 -37.17 21.93 54.62
N GLY A 902 -37.55 22.66 53.56
CA GLY A 902 -38.00 24.06 53.64
C GLY A 902 -37.57 24.98 52.46
N GLY A 903 -38.53 25.40 51.63
CA GLY A 903 -38.46 26.66 50.85
C GLY A 903 -39.43 27.69 51.45
N PRO A 904 -39.99 28.66 50.71
CA PRO A 904 -39.73 29.09 49.32
C PRO A 904 -39.56 30.62 49.18
N ILE A 905 -39.58 31.16 47.94
CA ILE A 905 -40.24 32.43 47.51
C ILE A 905 -40.15 32.55 45.96
N ALA A 906 -40.99 33.38 45.31
CA ALA A 906 -41.24 33.36 43.86
C ALA A 906 -41.43 34.78 43.24
N LEU A 907 -42.00 34.85 42.01
CA LEU A 907 -42.34 36.01 41.15
C LEU A 907 -41.16 36.59 40.31
N THR A 908 -41.29 37.05 39.04
CA THR A 908 -42.44 37.07 38.08
C THR A 908 -42.00 37.17 36.61
N VAL A 909 -42.71 36.46 35.72
CA VAL A 909 -43.27 36.84 34.38
C VAL A 909 -42.47 37.73 33.39
N GLY A 910 -42.39 37.26 32.13
CA GLY A 910 -42.31 38.07 30.90
C GLY A 910 -42.66 37.21 29.66
N ALA A 911 -43.52 37.67 28.73
CA ALA A 911 -44.03 36.81 27.63
C ALA A 911 -44.48 37.56 26.36
N ALA A 912 -44.11 37.00 25.19
CA ALA A 912 -44.68 37.16 23.84
C ALA A 912 -44.10 35.99 22.99
N ILE A 913 -44.76 35.26 22.07
CA ILE A 913 -45.96 35.42 21.22
C ILE A 913 -45.80 36.39 20.04
N ALA A 914 -45.49 35.85 18.83
CA ALA A 914 -46.35 35.99 17.63
C ALA A 914 -45.82 35.24 16.36
N LEU A 915 -46.75 34.52 15.71
CA LEU A 915 -46.92 34.19 14.27
C LEU A 915 -45.72 33.96 13.31
N THR A 916 -45.55 32.68 12.95
CA THR A 916 -45.89 32.10 11.63
C THR A 916 -46.06 32.99 10.38
N VAL A 917 -45.31 32.68 9.31
CA VAL A 917 -45.80 32.65 7.90
C VAL A 917 -45.17 31.43 7.20
N ALA A 918 -45.92 30.76 6.32
CA ALA A 918 -45.45 29.61 5.54
C ALA A 918 -45.23 29.97 4.05
N GLY A 919 -44.28 29.31 3.38
CA GLY A 919 -43.89 29.61 1.99
C GLY A 919 -43.55 28.36 1.17
N THR A 920 -44.56 27.55 0.85
CA THR A 920 -44.39 26.30 0.07
C THR A 920 -44.31 26.57 -1.44
N VAL A 921 -43.20 26.19 -2.09
CA VAL A 921 -43.14 26.00 -3.55
C VAL A 921 -42.48 24.65 -3.87
N LEU A 922 -42.95 24.00 -4.93
CA LEU A 922 -42.69 22.60 -5.28
C LEU A 922 -41.63 22.45 -6.39
N ARG A 923 -40.82 21.37 -6.29
CA ARG A 923 -40.12 20.67 -7.39
C ARG A 923 -38.96 21.49 -8.04
N ARG A 924 -37.90 20.88 -8.58
CA ARG A 924 -37.82 19.58 -9.29
C ARG A 924 -36.41 18.96 -9.18
N ARG A 925 -36.29 17.66 -9.48
CA ARG A 925 -35.00 16.96 -9.65
C ARG A 925 -34.19 17.57 -10.81
N THR A 926 -32.86 17.61 -10.67
CA THR A 926 -31.93 16.94 -11.60
C THR A 926 -30.57 16.71 -10.93
N SER A 927 -29.80 15.77 -11.47
CA SER A 927 -28.44 15.44 -11.04
C SER A 927 -27.42 16.53 -11.38
N ARG A 928 -26.50 16.77 -10.46
CA ARG A 928 -25.08 16.39 -10.63
C ARG A 928 -24.50 16.05 -9.26
#